data_AF-K9PKV0-F1
#
_entry.id   AF-K9PKV0-F1
#
_cell.length_a   1.000
_cell.length_b   1.000
_cell.length_c   1.000
_cell.angle_alpha   90.00
_cell.angle_beta   90.00
_cell.angle_gamma   90.00
#
_symmetry.space_group_name_H-M   'P 1'
#
loop_
_entity.id
_entity.type
_entity.pdbx_description
1 polymer ?
#
loop_
_entity_poly.entity_id
_entity_poly.type
_entity_poly.pdbx_seq_one_letter_code
_entity_poly.pdbx_strand_id
1 'polypeptide(L)'
;MSKRNRLLNNLPKTLEEIYFSEIRPQLYENHAHHHQYGVRKGTTLAEHLDSACQFILTVSRIAEVPEDKRPLLLAATAVHDLNKLDTKGRNVKTLARNQEFLREQLEKACVLSFVISEDDLELVRKLIERHSGHNVSDGARFLPEDPNIERWAAMLTAADLFDLGIPDAQRFRKLEKELTVAFGRSCNLFRISISEDKGYITALLLGACEEVLQKYGLNPLAIFPDGELFEGEALSNVDFTKEIAAVWQSKIDQVFGNNIEKLVRATNNGIKINHQAIEQNIEEVLVNVLALLEKKKAGYKSDKVAKDVTKWGDNAGENALNKAAELGLLAVSNGEEFAISEGLKAAYISYRKAELSPKEIWDKIAVHTGISEQQRTALEAFEGLYGRPLFAAKAAVKGIEGIKEALQESFQLRKESTQISEETEVSEEMIAAVSRMVNLPFAIRLNGGDDLNAYVEANPRQRCSLGSTSTDIDELISDNMPPGTKVQAFSNRLPGGISAEPKRQADSIAALAYQLMAVGANFPAVKKQDPLYLHLALPKGSAPELLRIWRGLLKQLAATNAEGGTVTIDELKLYKDNQLEFKANKVVGLALPKRPDFVHTSVIIPLLWGDVNNSLALLKSLRLALEISLSLDIGFPFVLSSNLEVELSNDVYGRIEGIPSALQTLLGNGQYQQRQDAEKILERLRCIGKLATSVASIQKADDCLYDLARACVRPIELYYVLLRWTLREQDEPNLSVIWSRICEPLNTLLESFMPDENLLLTKYLREAAQVAAEGKIWGSSFKRTAQAEPFTAFIAAIRSQKAYLGLDVIFAALVQQYHTRLDRIREHGVGATKYEQVKRYYELLRKLYEEVYSARPEKFLSDQKTLEAAYLFFLEEARKQLKSESKDDSVETTTTV
;
A
#
# COMPACT_ATOMS: atom_id res chain seq x y z
N MET A 1 -13.72 -7.10 22.64
CA MET A 1 -12.47 -6.35 22.39
C MET A 1 -11.88 -6.84 21.08
N SER A 2 -12.01 -6.07 20.00
CA SER A 2 -11.37 -6.42 18.73
C SER A 2 -9.87 -6.18 18.90
N LYS A 3 -9.06 -7.25 18.92
CA LYS A 3 -7.60 -7.15 18.89
C LYS A 3 -7.21 -6.57 17.52
N ARG A 4 -7.28 -5.25 17.37
CA ARG A 4 -6.82 -4.55 16.17
C ARG A 4 -5.29 -4.58 16.16
N ASN A 5 -4.71 -4.87 14.99
CA ASN A 5 -3.26 -4.98 14.85
C ASN A 5 -2.59 -3.63 15.10
N ARG A 6 -1.52 -3.65 15.90
CA ARG A 6 -0.56 -2.55 16.05
C ARG A 6 0.62 -2.80 15.13
N LEU A 7 1.03 -1.77 14.41
CA LEU A 7 2.15 -1.82 13.47
C LEU A 7 3.40 -1.15 14.06
N LEU A 8 3.23 -0.23 15.01
CA LEU A 8 4.32 0.38 15.75
C LEU A 8 4.59 -0.46 17.02
N ASN A 9 5.51 -1.42 16.93
CA ASN A 9 5.83 -2.34 18.04
C ASN A 9 7.16 -2.01 18.76
N ASN A 10 7.80 -0.89 18.42
CA ASN A 10 9.04 -0.45 19.06
C ASN A 10 8.73 0.32 20.34
N LEU A 11 9.58 0.19 21.36
CA LEU A 11 9.51 1.03 22.56
C LEU A 11 9.66 2.51 22.17
N PRO A 12 8.66 3.37 22.47
CA PRO A 12 8.70 4.76 22.07
C PRO A 12 9.78 5.52 22.86
N LYS A 13 10.49 6.42 22.19
CA LYS A 13 11.59 7.20 22.79
C LYS A 13 11.26 8.69 22.91
N THR A 14 10.35 9.20 22.09
CA THR A 14 9.93 10.60 22.10
C THR A 14 8.46 10.74 22.48
N LEU A 15 8.04 11.93 22.89
CA LEU A 15 6.64 12.22 23.20
C LEU A 15 5.70 11.91 22.03
N GLU A 16 6.15 12.17 20.81
CA GLU A 16 5.37 11.89 19.59
C GLU A 16 5.28 10.39 19.31
N GLU A 17 6.36 9.64 19.54
CA GLU A 17 6.32 8.18 19.43
C GLU A 17 5.37 7.56 20.47
N ILE A 18 5.35 8.08 21.70
CA ILE A 18 4.38 7.68 22.74
C ILE A 18 2.95 8.01 22.26
N TYR A 19 2.76 9.21 21.72
CA TYR A 19 1.45 9.62 21.22
C TYR A 19 0.90 8.67 20.15
N PHE A 20 1.68 8.36 19.11
CA PHE A 20 1.20 7.51 18.01
C PHE A 20 1.07 6.03 18.37
N SER A 21 1.86 5.51 19.33
CA SER A 21 1.86 4.09 19.70
C SER A 21 0.93 3.74 20.87
N GLU A 22 0.63 4.70 21.76
CA GLU A 22 -0.15 4.46 22.98
C GLU A 22 -1.43 5.31 23.06
N ILE A 23 -1.33 6.63 22.87
CA ILE A 23 -2.45 7.56 23.10
C ILE A 23 -3.45 7.56 21.94
N ARG A 24 -2.97 7.77 20.70
CA ARG A 24 -3.81 7.83 19.51
C ARG A 24 -4.65 6.56 19.34
N PRO A 25 -4.11 5.33 19.50
CA PRO A 25 -4.93 4.12 19.46
C PRO A 25 -6.08 4.12 20.45
N GLN A 26 -5.85 4.60 21.68
CA GLN A 26 -6.87 4.68 22.72
C GLN A 26 -7.96 5.70 22.38
N LEU A 27 -7.60 6.84 21.78
CA LEU A 27 -8.58 7.83 21.29
C LEU A 27 -9.52 7.22 20.25
N TYR A 28 -8.98 6.48 19.27
CA TYR A 28 -9.82 5.80 18.27
C TYR A 28 -10.66 4.67 18.88
N GLU A 29 -10.11 3.88 19.80
CA GLU A 29 -10.87 2.82 20.47
C GLU A 29 -12.07 3.40 21.25
N ASN A 30 -11.88 4.51 21.94
CA ASN A 30 -12.92 5.14 22.75
C ASN A 30 -13.93 5.95 21.93
N HIS A 31 -13.50 6.58 20.83
CA HIS A 31 -14.24 7.70 20.23
C HIS A 31 -14.44 7.63 18.71
N ALA A 32 -14.02 6.57 18.01
CA ALA A 32 -14.22 6.42 16.56
C ALA A 32 -15.69 6.30 16.12
N HIS A 33 -16.61 6.07 17.04
CA HIS A 33 -18.06 5.96 16.77
C HIS A 33 -18.84 7.20 17.25
N HIS A 34 -18.15 8.20 17.79
CA HIS A 34 -18.76 9.43 18.28
C HIS A 34 -18.78 10.50 17.18
N HIS A 35 -19.80 10.46 16.32
CA HIS A 35 -19.93 11.39 15.20
C HIS A 35 -20.15 12.84 15.65
N GLN A 36 -19.46 13.78 15.00
CA GLN A 36 -19.59 15.21 15.23
C GLN A 36 -20.71 15.83 14.37
N TYR A 37 -21.26 16.95 14.84
CA TYR A 37 -22.35 17.70 14.19
C TYR A 37 -21.92 19.15 13.88
N GLY A 38 -22.75 19.89 13.15
CA GLY A 38 -22.50 21.31 12.85
C GLY A 38 -21.30 21.52 11.93
N VAL A 39 -20.39 22.43 12.30
CA VAL A 39 -19.20 22.80 11.52
C VAL A 39 -18.13 21.70 11.44
N ARG A 40 -18.28 20.60 12.20
CA ARG A 40 -17.41 19.42 12.16
C ARG A 40 -18.13 18.18 11.59
N LYS A 41 -19.29 18.35 10.94
CA LYS A 41 -20.05 17.25 10.34
C LYS A 41 -19.17 16.46 9.36
N GLY A 42 -19.18 15.13 9.49
CA GLY A 42 -18.37 14.22 8.66
C GLY A 42 -17.10 13.71 9.33
N THR A 43 -16.78 14.22 10.53
CA THR A 43 -15.67 13.72 11.37
C THR A 43 -16.19 13.09 12.66
N THR A 44 -15.37 12.26 13.26
CA THR A 44 -15.58 11.65 14.58
C THR A 44 -14.84 12.44 15.66
N LEU A 45 -15.23 12.26 16.92
CA LEU A 45 -14.50 12.85 18.04
C LEU A 45 -13.04 12.37 18.08
N ALA A 46 -12.78 11.11 17.74
CA ALA A 46 -11.41 10.58 17.64
C ALA A 46 -10.57 11.34 16.61
N GLU A 47 -11.08 11.55 15.39
CA GLU A 47 -10.37 12.28 14.33
C GLU A 47 -10.10 13.75 14.70
N HIS A 48 -11.06 14.40 15.37
CA HIS A 48 -10.89 15.75 15.90
C HIS A 48 -9.76 15.82 16.95
N LEU A 49 -9.83 14.95 17.97
CA LEU A 49 -8.80 14.90 19.02
C LEU A 49 -7.43 14.50 18.45
N ASP A 50 -7.40 13.59 17.46
CA ASP A 50 -6.19 13.19 16.75
C ASP A 50 -5.55 14.39 16.03
N SER A 51 -6.35 15.12 15.24
CA SER A 51 -5.89 16.32 14.55
C SER A 51 -5.37 17.39 15.52
N ALA A 52 -6.08 17.66 16.62
CA ALA A 52 -5.68 18.65 17.60
C ALA A 52 -4.39 18.24 18.33
N CYS A 53 -4.25 16.97 18.72
CA CYS A 53 -3.05 16.45 19.39
C CYS A 53 -1.82 16.46 18.48
N GLN A 54 -1.97 16.10 17.20
CA GLN A 54 -0.88 16.20 16.22
C GLN A 54 -0.44 17.66 16.01
N PHE A 55 -1.40 18.58 15.94
CA PHE A 55 -1.13 20.01 15.77
C PHE A 55 -0.40 20.60 16.98
N ILE A 56 -0.86 20.31 18.21
CA ILE A 56 -0.21 20.82 19.44
C ILE A 56 1.22 20.28 19.60
N LEU A 57 1.48 19.03 19.21
CA LEU A 57 2.83 18.45 19.23
C LEU A 57 3.78 19.21 18.31
N THR A 58 3.29 19.60 17.13
CA THR A 58 4.06 20.37 16.14
C THR A 58 4.28 21.81 16.60
N VAL A 59 3.21 22.51 16.99
CA VAL A 59 3.27 23.92 17.41
C VAL A 59 4.09 24.09 18.68
N SER A 60 3.95 23.21 19.69
CA SER A 60 4.73 23.31 20.93
C SER A 60 6.23 23.14 20.69
N ARG A 61 6.62 22.33 19.69
CA ARG A 61 8.02 22.15 19.28
C ARG A 61 8.55 23.41 18.59
N ILE A 62 7.81 23.96 17.63
CA ILE A 62 8.17 25.21 16.92
C ILE A 62 8.26 26.38 17.90
N ALA A 63 7.38 26.42 18.90
CA ALA A 63 7.36 27.45 19.94
C ALA A 63 8.42 27.28 21.03
N GLU A 64 9.25 26.24 20.94
CA GLU A 64 10.31 25.91 21.92
C GLU A 64 9.77 25.77 23.36
N VAL A 65 8.59 25.16 23.52
CA VAL A 65 8.02 24.89 24.85
C VAL A 65 8.93 23.89 25.60
N PRO A 66 9.23 24.13 26.90
CA PRO A 66 10.06 23.20 27.68
C PRO A 66 9.54 21.76 27.65
N GLU A 67 10.46 20.78 27.53
CA GLU A 67 10.12 19.36 27.38
C GLU A 67 9.33 18.78 28.56
N ASP A 68 9.44 19.35 29.77
CA ASP A 68 8.61 18.95 30.92
C ASP A 68 7.16 19.45 30.81
N LYS A 69 6.91 20.50 30.03
CA LYS A 69 5.58 21.11 29.85
C LYS A 69 4.84 20.59 28.62
N ARG A 70 5.54 20.18 27.56
CA ARG A 70 4.93 19.65 26.33
C ARG A 70 3.95 18.47 26.58
N PRO A 71 4.26 17.48 27.45
CA PRO A 71 3.32 16.40 27.79
C PRO A 71 2.02 16.91 28.45
N LEU A 72 2.10 17.98 29.24
CA LEU A 72 0.93 18.58 29.89
C LEU A 72 0.01 19.30 28.89
N LEU A 73 0.59 19.97 27.88
CA LEU A 73 -0.17 20.54 26.77
C LEU A 73 -0.88 19.44 25.99
N LEU A 74 -0.18 18.35 25.66
CA LEU A 74 -0.79 17.18 25.01
C LEU A 74 -1.91 16.59 25.86
N ALA A 75 -1.70 16.41 27.16
CA ALA A 75 -2.71 15.89 28.08
C ALA A 75 -3.97 16.76 28.10
N ALA A 76 -3.81 18.09 28.16
CA ALA A 76 -4.91 19.04 28.09
C ALA A 76 -5.65 18.95 26.75
N THR A 77 -4.93 18.88 25.62
CA THR A 77 -5.53 18.76 24.29
C THR A 77 -6.29 17.45 24.11
N ALA A 78 -5.79 16.32 24.62
CA ALA A 78 -6.42 15.01 24.46
C ALA A 78 -7.83 14.93 25.08
N VAL A 79 -8.14 15.79 26.06
CA VAL A 79 -9.43 15.78 26.77
C VAL A 79 -10.13 17.16 26.80
N HIS A 80 -9.67 18.14 26.00
CA HIS A 80 -10.13 19.53 26.11
C HIS A 80 -11.66 19.70 25.97
N ASP A 81 -12.27 18.89 25.11
CA ASP A 81 -13.72 18.85 24.86
C ASP A 81 -14.48 17.98 25.89
N LEU A 82 -14.26 18.23 27.19
CA LEU A 82 -14.81 17.42 28.30
C LEU A 82 -16.34 17.25 28.24
N ASN A 83 -17.06 18.24 27.73
CA ASN A 83 -18.52 18.19 27.57
C ASN A 83 -18.97 17.10 26.59
N LYS A 84 -18.14 16.72 25.62
CA LYS A 84 -18.41 15.61 24.69
C LYS A 84 -18.10 14.24 25.30
N LEU A 85 -17.34 14.21 26.40
CA LEU A 85 -16.99 13.01 27.16
C LEU A 85 -17.99 12.75 28.31
N ASP A 86 -18.81 13.74 28.67
CA ASP A 86 -19.80 13.63 29.75
C ASP A 86 -21.17 13.17 29.24
N THR A 87 -21.68 12.08 29.81
CA THR A 87 -23.03 11.56 29.50
C THR A 87 -24.15 12.46 30.00
N LYS A 88 -23.86 13.36 30.95
CA LYS A 88 -24.84 14.29 31.56
C LYS A 88 -24.89 15.66 30.86
N GLY A 89 -24.07 15.89 29.84
CA GLY A 89 -24.07 17.13 29.05
C GLY A 89 -23.67 18.39 29.86
N ARG A 90 -22.87 18.23 30.91
CA ARG A 90 -22.36 19.38 31.70
C ARG A 90 -21.39 20.21 30.86
N ASN A 91 -21.27 21.50 31.19
CA ASN A 91 -20.34 22.38 30.50
C ASN A 91 -18.87 22.08 30.86
N VAL A 92 -17.95 22.44 29.96
CA VAL A 92 -16.51 22.17 30.11
C VAL A 92 -15.93 22.73 31.41
N LYS A 93 -16.26 23.97 31.78
CA LYS A 93 -15.71 24.63 32.98
C LYS A 93 -16.07 23.88 34.27
N THR A 94 -17.33 23.45 34.41
CA THR A 94 -17.78 22.65 35.55
C THR A 94 -17.10 21.30 35.61
N LEU A 95 -16.86 20.67 34.44
CA LEU A 95 -16.20 19.38 34.34
C LEU A 95 -14.70 19.46 34.65
N ALA A 96 -14.01 20.48 34.15
CA ALA A 96 -12.59 20.70 34.40
C ALA A 96 -12.29 20.88 35.90
N ARG A 97 -13.18 21.57 36.63
CA ARG A 97 -13.05 21.78 38.10
C ARG A 97 -13.39 20.54 38.93
N ASN A 98 -14.00 19.52 38.33
CA ASN A 98 -14.23 18.26 39.02
C ASN A 98 -12.96 17.39 38.87
N GLN A 99 -12.13 17.41 39.91
CA GLN A 99 -10.83 16.74 39.92
C GLN A 99 -10.92 15.23 39.66
N GLU A 100 -11.93 14.56 40.23
CA GLU A 100 -12.16 13.12 40.02
C GLU A 100 -12.49 12.84 38.55
N PHE A 101 -13.42 13.60 37.98
CA PHE A 101 -13.82 13.45 36.58
C PHE A 101 -12.67 13.75 35.61
N LEU A 102 -11.90 14.82 35.85
CA LEU A 102 -10.76 15.18 35.01
C LEU A 102 -9.69 14.07 35.04
N ARG A 103 -9.34 13.54 36.22
CA ARG A 103 -8.40 12.42 36.34
C ARG A 103 -8.90 11.17 35.62
N GLU A 104 -10.18 10.84 35.75
CA GLU A 104 -10.78 9.72 35.03
C GLU A 104 -10.65 9.87 33.50
N GLN A 105 -10.89 11.08 32.96
CA GLN A 105 -10.75 11.30 31.51
C GLN A 105 -9.28 11.25 31.06
N LEU A 106 -8.35 11.80 31.84
CA LEU A 106 -6.91 11.72 31.57
C LEU A 106 -6.41 10.27 31.59
N GLU A 107 -6.92 9.44 32.51
CA GLU A 107 -6.61 8.02 32.58
C GLU A 107 -7.14 7.26 31.36
N LYS A 108 -8.40 7.51 30.99
CA LYS A 108 -9.05 6.92 29.81
C LYS A 108 -8.35 7.28 28.50
N ALA A 109 -7.71 8.44 28.43
CA ALA A 109 -6.92 8.89 27.28
C ALA A 109 -5.44 8.47 27.36
N CYS A 110 -5.02 7.70 28.38
CA CYS A 110 -3.64 7.27 28.60
C CYS A 110 -2.61 8.43 28.75
N VAL A 111 -3.05 9.57 29.28
CA VAL A 111 -2.20 10.77 29.51
C VAL A 111 -2.05 11.15 30.98
N LEU A 112 -2.72 10.44 31.90
CA LEU A 112 -2.61 10.71 33.34
C LEU A 112 -1.17 10.58 33.85
N SER A 113 -0.36 9.69 33.29
CA SER A 113 1.05 9.50 33.66
C SER A 113 1.92 10.74 33.42
N PHE A 114 1.48 11.68 32.57
CA PHE A 114 2.17 12.96 32.37
C PHE A 114 1.90 13.96 33.49
N VAL A 115 0.84 13.76 34.28
CA VAL A 115 0.41 14.65 35.34
C VAL A 115 0.88 14.07 36.68
N ILE A 116 2.06 14.50 37.13
CA ILE A 116 2.74 13.89 38.29
C ILE A 116 2.37 14.62 39.59
N SER A 117 2.15 15.93 39.53
CA SER A 117 1.86 16.79 40.67
C SER A 117 0.47 17.44 40.60
N GLU A 118 -0.01 17.98 41.72
CA GLU A 118 -1.24 18.79 41.74
C GLU A 118 -1.07 20.09 40.93
N ASP A 119 0.14 20.64 40.86
CA ASP A 119 0.43 21.83 40.05
C ASP A 119 0.29 21.53 38.54
N ASP A 120 0.71 20.34 38.11
CA ASP A 120 0.53 19.87 36.73
C ASP A 120 -0.96 19.71 36.40
N LEU A 121 -1.73 19.14 37.34
CA LEU A 121 -3.17 18.96 37.17
C LEU A 121 -3.90 20.30 37.09
N GLU A 122 -3.49 21.26 37.92
CA GLU A 122 -4.02 22.63 37.91
C GLU A 122 -3.65 23.36 36.61
N LEU A 123 -2.46 23.14 36.06
CA LEU A 123 -2.09 23.67 34.74
C LEU A 123 -2.97 23.08 33.63
N VAL A 124 -3.13 21.76 33.58
CA VAL A 124 -4.01 21.08 32.61
C VAL A 124 -5.44 21.61 32.71
N ARG A 125 -5.98 21.72 33.93
CA ARG A 125 -7.31 22.30 34.18
C ARG A 125 -7.42 23.72 33.61
N LYS A 126 -6.46 24.60 33.91
CA LYS A 126 -6.46 26.00 33.44
C LYS A 126 -6.41 26.09 31.92
N LEU A 127 -5.62 25.25 31.26
CA LEU A 127 -5.53 25.19 29.80
C LEU A 127 -6.87 24.75 29.18
N ILE A 128 -7.50 23.72 29.73
CA ILE A 128 -8.83 23.26 29.29
C ILE A 128 -9.89 24.36 29.48
N GLU A 129 -9.88 25.11 30.58
CA GLU A 129 -10.87 26.20 30.73
C GLU A 129 -10.69 27.33 29.71
N ARG A 130 -9.44 27.58 29.28
CA ARG A 130 -9.08 28.71 28.42
C ARG A 130 -9.25 28.45 26.93
N HIS A 131 -9.27 27.20 26.47
CA HIS A 131 -9.31 26.88 25.03
C HIS A 131 -10.57 27.43 24.32
N SER A 132 -11.69 27.60 25.04
CA SER A 132 -12.97 28.05 24.46
C SER A 132 -13.03 29.55 24.11
N GLY A 133 -11.97 30.34 24.34
CA GLY A 133 -11.89 31.77 24.01
C GLY A 133 -12.87 32.69 24.77
N HIS A 134 -13.79 32.14 25.56
CA HIS A 134 -14.74 32.89 26.37
C HIS A 134 -14.14 33.25 27.73
N ASN A 135 -14.04 34.56 28.01
CA ASN A 135 -13.64 35.20 29.28
C ASN A 135 -13.21 34.24 30.40
N VAL A 136 -11.93 34.32 30.78
CA VAL A 136 -11.38 33.80 32.04
C VAL A 136 -12.17 34.43 33.18
N SER A 137 -13.27 33.79 33.57
CA SER A 137 -14.18 34.22 34.64
C SER A 137 -13.73 33.68 35.99
N ASP A 138 -12.48 33.25 36.10
CA ASP A 138 -11.92 32.62 37.29
C ASP A 138 -11.31 33.66 38.22
N GLY A 139 -11.64 33.59 39.52
CA GLY A 139 -11.04 34.45 40.55
C GLY A 139 -9.53 34.21 40.71
N ALA A 140 -9.02 33.08 40.21
CA ALA A 140 -7.59 32.77 40.16
C ALA A 140 -6.78 33.72 39.25
N ARG A 141 -7.43 34.49 38.35
CA ARG A 141 -6.76 35.50 37.52
C ARG A 141 -6.12 36.64 38.34
N PHE A 142 -6.53 36.78 39.61
CA PHE A 142 -5.97 37.75 40.55
C PHE A 142 -4.74 37.19 41.31
N LEU A 143 -4.37 35.93 41.09
CA LEU A 143 -3.15 35.33 41.62
C LEU A 143 -2.01 35.41 40.58
N PRO A 144 -0.74 35.38 41.01
CA PRO A 144 0.38 35.26 40.08
C PRO A 144 0.25 34.00 39.22
N GLU A 145 0.25 34.18 37.89
CA GLU A 145 0.20 33.07 36.92
C GLU A 145 1.56 32.87 36.25
N ASP A 146 1.75 31.68 35.67
CA ASP A 146 2.87 31.45 34.75
C ASP A 146 2.78 32.45 33.59
N PRO A 147 3.83 33.23 33.29
CA PRO A 147 3.80 34.20 32.20
C PRO A 147 3.54 33.56 30.81
N ASN A 148 3.75 32.25 30.65
CA ASN A 148 3.53 31.54 29.40
C ASN A 148 2.13 30.96 29.24
N ILE A 149 1.27 31.04 30.27
CA ILE A 149 -0.07 30.42 30.24
C ILE A 149 -0.93 30.92 29.08
N GLU A 150 -0.81 32.20 28.72
CA GLU A 150 -1.53 32.79 27.59
C GLU A 150 -1.02 32.21 26.25
N ARG A 151 0.30 32.04 26.12
CA ARG A 151 0.93 31.44 24.93
C ARG A 151 0.48 29.99 24.78
N TRP A 152 0.51 29.19 25.85
CA TRP A 152 0.09 27.79 25.82
C TRP A 152 -1.42 27.62 25.58
N ALA A 153 -2.25 28.50 26.14
CA ALA A 153 -3.68 28.51 25.86
C ALA A 153 -3.98 28.87 24.39
N ALA A 154 -3.23 29.80 23.80
CA ALA A 154 -3.33 30.15 22.39
C ALA A 154 -2.97 28.95 21.49
N MET A 155 -1.96 28.14 21.86
CA MET A 155 -1.64 26.90 21.14
C MET A 155 -2.79 25.89 21.17
N LEU A 156 -3.41 25.67 22.34
CA LEU A 156 -4.58 24.78 22.46
C LEU A 156 -5.77 25.29 21.64
N THR A 157 -5.99 26.61 21.66
CA THR A 157 -7.07 27.25 20.89
C THR A 157 -6.81 27.09 19.39
N ALA A 158 -5.56 27.31 18.94
CA ALA A 158 -5.17 27.07 17.56
C ALA A 158 -5.39 25.60 17.14
N ALA A 159 -5.04 24.65 18.02
CA ALA A 159 -5.27 23.23 17.76
C ALA A 159 -6.75 22.88 17.61
N ASP A 160 -7.64 23.42 18.45
CA ASP A 160 -9.09 23.23 18.32
C ASP A 160 -9.65 23.90 17.04
N LEU A 161 -9.10 25.05 16.64
CA LEU A 161 -9.52 25.75 15.43
C LEU A 161 -9.03 25.09 14.12
N PHE A 162 -7.98 24.28 14.18
CA PHE A 162 -7.26 23.77 13.01
C PHE A 162 -8.11 22.84 12.14
N ASP A 163 -8.97 22.03 12.74
CA ASP A 163 -9.79 21.04 12.04
C ASP A 163 -11.20 21.52 11.70
N LEU A 164 -11.52 22.80 11.96
CA LEU A 164 -12.83 23.38 11.67
C LEU A 164 -13.20 23.20 10.20
N GLY A 165 -14.42 22.72 9.93
CA GLY A 165 -14.99 22.58 8.58
C GLY A 165 -15.50 23.88 7.98
N ILE A 166 -14.73 24.97 8.13
CA ILE A 166 -14.98 26.27 7.47
C ILE A 166 -13.93 26.49 6.36
N PRO A 167 -14.18 27.40 5.38
CA PRO A 167 -13.24 27.64 4.29
C PRO A 167 -11.83 28.04 4.77
N ASP A 168 -10.81 27.54 4.08
CA ASP A 168 -9.40 27.70 4.47
C ASP A 168 -9.00 29.16 4.69
N ALA A 169 -9.43 30.08 3.83
CA ALA A 169 -9.14 31.52 3.97
C ALA A 169 -9.67 32.12 5.28
N GLN A 170 -10.81 31.64 5.80
CA GLN A 170 -11.35 32.10 7.08
C GLN A 170 -10.67 31.40 8.25
N ARG A 171 -10.37 30.11 8.10
CA ARG A 171 -9.70 29.29 9.10
C ARG A 171 -8.27 29.75 9.35
N PHE A 172 -7.49 29.95 8.30
CA PHE A 172 -6.09 30.37 8.37
C PHE A 172 -5.94 31.73 9.05
N ARG A 173 -6.81 32.70 8.77
CA ARG A 173 -6.80 33.99 9.50
C ARG A 173 -7.01 33.85 11.00
N LYS A 174 -7.88 32.92 11.44
CA LYS A 174 -8.08 32.64 12.87
C LYS A 174 -6.85 31.96 13.47
N LEU A 175 -6.27 31.00 12.75
CA LEU A 175 -5.06 30.30 13.16
C LEU A 175 -3.86 31.25 13.28
N GLU A 176 -3.61 32.11 12.29
CA GLU A 176 -2.53 33.11 12.30
C GLU A 176 -2.58 34.00 13.54
N LYS A 177 -3.79 34.42 13.94
CA LYS A 177 -3.99 35.23 15.14
C LYS A 177 -3.56 34.50 16.41
N GLU A 178 -4.00 33.26 16.60
CA GLU A 178 -3.65 32.48 17.78
C GLU A 178 -2.18 32.02 17.75
N LEU A 179 -1.65 31.64 16.59
CA LEU A 179 -0.25 31.26 16.41
C LEU A 179 0.71 32.44 16.65
N THR A 180 0.31 33.67 16.30
CA THR A 180 1.08 34.88 16.61
C THR A 180 1.26 35.05 18.12
N VAL A 181 0.22 34.78 18.90
CA VAL A 181 0.28 34.81 20.38
C VAL A 181 1.12 33.64 20.90
N ALA A 182 0.89 32.43 20.38
CA ALA A 182 1.63 31.23 20.78
C ALA A 182 3.15 31.37 20.59
N PHE A 183 3.58 31.81 19.41
CA PHE A 183 4.99 31.96 19.07
C PHE A 183 5.60 33.25 19.64
N GLY A 184 4.80 34.25 20.00
CA GLY A 184 5.30 35.55 20.45
C GLY A 184 5.96 36.36 19.32
N ARG A 185 5.69 36.00 18.06
CA ARG A 185 6.17 36.68 16.84
C ARG A 185 5.08 36.65 15.78
N SER A 186 5.21 37.50 14.75
CA SER A 186 4.29 37.46 13.61
C SER A 186 4.33 36.09 12.93
N CYS A 187 3.16 35.55 12.64
CA CYS A 187 2.99 34.26 11.98
C CYS A 187 2.03 34.43 10.79
N ASN A 188 2.51 34.07 9.60
CA ASN A 188 1.70 33.97 8.38
C ASN A 188 1.70 32.51 7.90
N LEU A 189 0.58 32.07 7.36
CA LEU A 189 0.41 30.72 6.87
C LEU A 189 0.55 30.67 5.35
N PHE A 190 1.39 29.75 4.87
CA PHE A 190 1.66 29.53 3.45
C PHE A 190 1.27 28.10 3.10
N ARG A 191 0.30 27.93 2.21
CA ARG A 191 -0.10 26.60 1.72
C ARG A 191 0.44 26.38 0.33
N ILE A 192 1.12 25.25 0.16
CA ILE A 192 1.43 24.64 -1.12
C ILE A 192 0.45 23.49 -1.33
N SER A 193 -0.11 23.39 -2.53
CA SER A 193 -0.91 22.28 -3.01
C SER A 193 -0.46 21.84 -4.40
N ILE A 194 -0.68 20.57 -4.68
CA ILE A 194 -0.46 19.93 -5.98
C ILE A 194 -1.76 19.76 -6.76
N SER A 195 -1.68 19.77 -8.08
CA SER A 195 -2.82 19.52 -8.98
C SER A 195 -3.02 18.04 -9.32
N GLU A 196 -1.96 17.24 -9.25
CA GLU A 196 -1.97 15.80 -9.54
C GLU A 196 -0.93 15.05 -8.69
N ASP A 197 -1.25 13.80 -8.30
CA ASP A 197 -0.30 12.88 -7.67
C ASP A 197 0.11 11.76 -8.63
N LYS A 198 1.38 11.79 -9.00
CA LYS A 198 2.05 10.82 -9.90
C LYS A 198 3.03 9.92 -9.11
N GLY A 199 2.88 9.86 -7.79
CA GLY A 199 3.66 8.99 -6.91
C GLY A 199 5.03 9.55 -6.57
N TYR A 200 6.07 8.76 -6.83
CA TYR A 200 7.44 9.07 -6.39
C TYR A 200 7.94 10.41 -6.92
N ILE A 201 7.58 10.78 -8.15
CA ILE A 201 7.99 12.06 -8.72
C ILE A 201 7.36 13.25 -7.99
N THR A 202 6.09 13.13 -7.57
CA THR A 202 5.36 14.13 -6.78
C THR A 202 5.90 14.20 -5.35
N ALA A 203 6.26 13.06 -4.75
CA ALA A 203 6.92 13.02 -3.45
C ALA A 203 8.26 13.77 -3.46
N LEU A 204 9.08 13.60 -4.52
CA LEU A 204 10.32 14.36 -4.70
C LEU A 204 10.07 15.86 -4.92
N LEU A 205 8.98 16.22 -5.61
CA LEU A 205 8.59 17.62 -5.84
C LEU A 205 8.21 18.32 -4.54
N LEU A 206 7.36 17.68 -3.72
CA LEU A 206 6.98 18.20 -2.41
C LEU A 206 8.19 18.32 -1.47
N GLY A 207 9.10 17.34 -1.49
CA GLY A 207 10.35 17.43 -0.75
C GLY A 207 11.29 18.54 -1.25
N ALA A 208 11.24 18.88 -2.55
CA ALA A 208 11.95 20.05 -3.08
C ALA A 208 11.30 21.37 -2.64
N CYS A 209 9.96 21.44 -2.62
CA CYS A 209 9.22 22.58 -2.07
C CYS A 209 9.57 22.79 -0.59
N GLU A 210 9.55 21.74 0.23
CA GLU A 210 9.91 21.79 1.66
C GLU A 210 11.33 22.35 1.84
N GLU A 211 12.32 21.81 1.13
CA GLU A 211 13.72 22.23 1.22
C GLU A 211 13.93 23.70 0.84
N VAL A 212 13.30 24.14 -0.26
CA VAL A 212 13.39 25.54 -0.70
C VAL A 212 12.71 26.44 0.32
N LEU A 213 11.48 26.14 0.76
CA LEU A 213 10.76 27.01 1.68
C LEU A 213 11.43 27.11 3.07
N GLN A 214 12.02 26.02 3.58
CA GLN A 214 12.77 26.05 4.84
C GLN A 214 14.00 26.97 4.76
N LYS A 215 14.68 27.03 3.60
CA LYS A 215 15.80 27.97 3.37
C LYS A 215 15.37 29.44 3.52
N TYR A 216 14.09 29.73 3.31
CA TYR A 216 13.48 31.06 3.48
C TYR A 216 12.78 31.24 4.84
N GLY A 217 13.00 30.34 5.81
CA GLY A 217 12.49 30.47 7.17
C GLY A 217 11.02 30.07 7.35
N LEU A 218 10.46 29.30 6.41
CA LEU A 218 9.14 28.71 6.56
C LEU A 218 9.25 27.29 7.14
N ASN A 219 8.54 27.04 8.23
CA ASN A 219 8.54 25.75 8.92
C ASN A 219 7.28 24.94 8.55
N PRO A 220 7.40 23.63 8.23
CA PRO A 220 6.24 22.77 8.03
C PRO A 220 5.38 22.70 9.28
N LEU A 221 4.10 23.02 9.13
CA LEU A 221 3.12 23.03 10.21
C LEU A 221 2.19 21.83 10.14
N ALA A 222 1.69 21.49 8.94
CA ALA A 222 0.80 20.34 8.75
C ALA A 222 0.79 19.86 7.31
N ILE A 223 0.52 18.56 7.14
CA ILE A 223 0.51 17.86 5.86
C ILE A 223 -0.93 17.51 5.49
N PHE A 224 -1.29 17.75 4.23
CA PHE A 224 -2.56 17.42 3.61
C PHE A 224 -2.30 16.50 2.42
N PRO A 225 -3.24 15.66 1.98
CA PRO A 225 -2.94 14.78 0.84
C PRO A 225 -2.66 15.54 -0.46
N ASP A 226 -3.23 16.74 -0.59
CA ASP A 226 -2.98 17.64 -1.71
C ASP A 226 -1.79 18.58 -1.49
N GLY A 227 -1.01 18.49 -0.39
CA GLY A 227 0.16 19.35 -0.19
C GLY A 227 0.45 19.68 1.27
N GLU A 228 1.02 20.85 1.55
CA GLU A 228 1.57 21.20 2.86
C GLU A 228 1.27 22.64 3.28
N LEU A 229 1.12 22.82 4.58
CA LEU A 229 0.96 24.10 5.23
C LEU A 229 2.23 24.42 6.01
N PHE A 230 2.75 25.62 5.78
CA PHE A 230 3.93 26.17 6.43
C PHE A 230 3.58 27.40 7.25
N GLU A 231 4.34 27.65 8.31
CA GLU A 231 4.31 28.89 9.08
C GLU A 231 5.62 29.67 8.93
N GLY A 232 5.54 30.99 8.89
CA GLY A 232 6.72 31.83 9.03
C GLY A 232 6.40 33.32 8.88
N GLU A 233 7.43 34.13 8.64
CA GLU A 233 7.25 35.56 8.39
C GLU A 233 6.67 35.84 7.01
N ALA A 234 6.20 37.08 6.79
CA ALA A 234 5.67 37.47 5.49
C ALA A 234 6.76 37.43 4.42
N LEU A 235 6.62 36.54 3.44
CA LEU A 235 7.51 36.48 2.29
C LEU A 235 7.25 37.65 1.32
N SER A 236 8.34 38.13 0.70
CA SER A 236 8.25 39.05 -0.44
C SER A 236 7.79 38.31 -1.71
N ASN A 237 7.38 39.04 -2.76
CA ASN A 237 6.96 38.47 -4.05
C ASN A 237 8.14 37.82 -4.80
N VAL A 238 8.65 36.70 -4.29
CA VAL A 238 9.71 35.90 -4.91
C VAL A 238 9.07 34.73 -5.64
N ASP A 239 9.42 34.55 -6.91
CA ASP A 239 9.03 33.36 -7.67
C ASP A 239 10.01 32.22 -7.38
N PHE A 240 9.55 31.22 -6.64
CA PHE A 240 10.36 30.05 -6.28
C PHE A 240 10.38 28.97 -7.37
N THR A 241 9.64 29.12 -8.47
CA THR A 241 9.46 28.07 -9.49
C THR A 241 10.80 27.53 -10.00
N LYS A 242 11.73 28.42 -10.38
CA LYS A 242 13.03 28.01 -10.95
C LYS A 242 13.91 27.30 -9.92
N GLU A 243 13.91 27.75 -8.67
CA GLU A 243 14.70 27.14 -7.60
C GLU A 243 14.13 25.77 -7.18
N ILE A 244 12.80 25.65 -7.06
CA ILE A 244 12.12 24.37 -6.81
C ILE A 244 12.41 23.39 -7.95
N ALA A 245 12.32 23.83 -9.21
CA ALA A 245 12.62 22.99 -10.36
C ALA A 245 14.08 22.51 -10.35
N ALA A 246 15.04 23.35 -9.96
CA ALA A 246 16.45 22.97 -9.81
C ALA A 246 16.65 21.86 -8.76
N VAL A 247 16.07 22.06 -7.57
CA VAL A 247 16.18 21.09 -6.47
C VAL A 247 15.46 19.79 -6.84
N TRP A 248 14.29 19.87 -7.48
CA TRP A 248 13.53 18.71 -7.92
C TRP A 248 14.29 17.89 -8.98
N GLN A 249 14.84 18.55 -10.00
CA GLN A 249 15.69 17.92 -11.02
C GLN A 249 16.90 17.23 -10.38
N SER A 250 17.60 17.90 -9.45
CA SER A 250 18.73 17.31 -8.72
C SER A 250 18.33 16.05 -7.94
N LYS A 251 17.19 16.06 -7.24
CA LYS A 251 16.67 14.89 -6.52
C LYS A 251 16.35 13.73 -7.47
N ILE A 252 15.75 14.02 -8.63
CA ILE A 252 15.47 13.03 -9.68
C ILE A 252 16.79 12.44 -10.22
N ASP A 253 17.76 13.30 -10.54
CA ASP A 253 19.05 12.89 -11.08
C ASP A 253 19.83 12.02 -10.11
N GLN A 254 19.74 12.28 -8.80
CA GLN A 254 20.30 11.41 -7.77
C GLN A 254 19.65 10.01 -7.74
N VAL A 255 18.38 9.87 -8.12
CA VAL A 255 17.70 8.56 -8.21
C VAL A 255 18.25 7.75 -9.37
N PHE A 256 18.38 8.38 -10.54
CA PHE A 256 19.00 7.74 -11.70
C PHE A 256 20.51 7.61 -11.55
N GLY A 257 21.13 8.43 -10.70
CA GLY A 257 22.55 8.41 -10.44
C GLY A 257 23.04 7.25 -9.58
N ASN A 258 22.16 6.67 -8.77
CA ASN A 258 22.47 5.38 -8.14
C ASN A 258 22.26 4.18 -9.08
N ASN A 259 22.08 4.41 -10.39
CA ASN A 259 22.14 3.38 -11.45
C ASN A 259 23.42 3.53 -12.30
N ILE A 260 24.56 3.97 -11.73
CA ILE A 260 25.85 3.97 -12.44
C ILE A 260 26.15 2.60 -13.08
N GLU A 261 25.77 1.50 -12.42
CA GLU A 261 25.81 0.13 -12.99
C GLU A 261 25.13 0.01 -14.36
N LYS A 262 24.01 0.70 -14.57
CA LYS A 262 23.30 0.72 -15.87
C LYS A 262 23.89 1.74 -16.84
N LEU A 263 24.66 2.72 -16.38
CA LEU A 263 25.30 3.73 -17.21
C LEU A 263 26.71 3.34 -17.67
N VAL A 264 27.32 2.36 -16.99
CA VAL A 264 28.59 1.71 -17.34
C VAL A 264 28.30 0.33 -17.90
N ARG A 265 28.30 0.18 -19.23
CA ARG A 265 27.90 -1.09 -19.89
C ARG A 265 29.05 -1.73 -20.65
N ALA A 266 29.22 -3.04 -20.49
CA ALA A 266 30.07 -3.84 -21.35
C ALA A 266 29.38 -4.09 -22.71
N THR A 267 30.04 -3.73 -23.81
CA THR A 267 29.56 -3.98 -25.18
C THR A 267 30.55 -4.82 -25.98
N ASN A 268 30.18 -5.22 -27.20
CA ASN A 268 31.11 -5.91 -28.12
C ASN A 268 32.36 -5.05 -28.44
N ASN A 269 32.22 -3.73 -28.36
CA ASN A 269 33.28 -2.77 -28.67
C ASN A 269 34.06 -2.32 -27.42
N GLY A 270 33.91 -2.99 -26.27
CA GLY A 270 34.55 -2.62 -24.99
C GLY A 270 33.56 -2.04 -23.97
N ILE A 271 34.07 -1.60 -22.81
CA ILE A 271 33.28 -0.98 -21.74
C ILE A 271 32.99 0.48 -22.13
N LYS A 272 31.71 0.84 -22.20
CA LYS A 272 31.25 2.21 -22.49
C LYS A 272 30.79 2.89 -21.22
N ILE A 273 31.28 4.09 -20.99
CA ILE A 273 30.95 4.93 -19.83
C ILE A 273 30.14 6.13 -20.32
N ASN A 274 28.90 6.28 -19.82
CA ASN A 274 28.07 7.45 -20.11
C ASN A 274 28.62 8.70 -19.40
N HIS A 275 28.39 9.90 -19.94
CA HIS A 275 28.83 11.16 -19.32
C HIS A 275 28.11 11.42 -18.00
N GLN A 276 26.80 11.18 -17.97
CA GLN A 276 25.97 11.27 -16.76
C GLN A 276 26.54 10.47 -15.58
N ALA A 277 27.17 9.32 -15.83
CA ALA A 277 27.78 8.52 -14.76
C ALA A 277 28.97 9.22 -14.08
N ILE A 278 29.74 10.01 -14.85
CA ILE A 278 30.92 10.74 -14.40
C ILE A 278 30.53 11.98 -13.59
N GLU A 279 29.46 12.67 -14.01
CA GLU A 279 28.90 13.81 -13.28
C GLU A 279 28.38 13.40 -11.89
N GLN A 280 27.83 12.19 -11.80
CA GLN A 280 27.23 11.66 -10.58
C GLN A 280 28.27 11.24 -9.54
N ASN A 281 29.14 10.27 -9.85
CA ASN A 281 30.15 9.78 -8.92
C ASN A 281 31.32 9.08 -9.65
N ILE A 282 32.45 9.76 -9.71
CA ILE A 282 33.67 9.27 -10.36
C ILE A 282 34.18 7.97 -9.71
N GLU A 283 34.14 7.86 -8.38
CA GLU A 283 34.66 6.71 -7.65
C GLU A 283 33.81 5.46 -7.90
N GLU A 284 32.49 5.61 -7.90
CA GLU A 284 31.56 4.51 -8.15
C GLU A 284 31.61 4.03 -9.61
N VAL A 285 31.85 4.93 -10.58
CA VAL A 285 32.13 4.55 -11.98
C VAL A 285 33.38 3.67 -12.06
N LEU A 286 34.46 4.02 -11.36
CA LEU A 286 35.69 3.23 -11.35
C LEU A 286 35.46 1.85 -10.77
N VAL A 287 34.74 1.75 -9.64
CA VAL A 287 34.38 0.46 -9.02
C VAL A 287 33.62 -0.42 -10.01
N ASN A 288 32.64 0.15 -10.74
CA ASN A 288 31.86 -0.58 -11.73
C ASN A 288 32.67 -1.04 -12.95
N VAL A 289 33.58 -0.22 -13.45
CA VAL A 289 34.49 -0.61 -14.53
C VAL A 289 35.37 -1.78 -14.07
N LEU A 290 35.93 -1.73 -12.86
CA LEU A 290 36.77 -2.80 -12.31
C LEU A 290 36.00 -4.11 -12.15
N ALA A 291 34.76 -4.06 -11.65
CA ALA A 291 33.89 -5.23 -11.55
C ALA A 291 33.62 -5.87 -12.93
N LEU A 292 33.42 -5.06 -13.98
CA LEU A 292 33.26 -5.55 -15.35
C LEU A 292 34.56 -6.15 -15.92
N LEU A 293 35.73 -5.58 -15.59
CA LEU A 293 37.02 -6.13 -16.00
C LEU A 293 37.29 -7.49 -15.33
N GLU A 294 36.97 -7.65 -14.06
CA GLU A 294 37.05 -8.95 -13.38
C GLU A 294 36.11 -9.99 -14.01
N LYS A 295 34.91 -9.58 -14.41
CA LYS A 295 34.00 -10.45 -15.17
C LYS A 295 34.58 -10.85 -16.54
N LYS A 296 35.30 -9.95 -17.21
CA LYS A 296 35.99 -10.22 -18.49
C LYS A 296 37.20 -11.14 -18.30
N LYS A 297 37.95 -11.00 -17.20
CA LYS A 297 39.02 -11.91 -16.77
C LYS A 297 38.48 -13.33 -16.63
N ALA A 298 37.39 -13.50 -15.88
CA ALA A 298 36.76 -14.80 -15.66
C ALA A 298 36.16 -15.42 -16.95
N GLY A 299 35.76 -14.58 -17.91
CA GLY A 299 35.19 -14.98 -19.20
C GLY A 299 36.20 -15.29 -20.30
N TYR A 300 37.50 -15.26 -20.02
CA TYR A 300 38.57 -15.47 -21.00
C TYR A 300 38.47 -16.83 -21.70
N LYS A 301 38.61 -16.83 -23.04
CA LYS A 301 38.66 -18.04 -23.88
C LYS A 301 39.78 -17.90 -24.90
N SER A 302 40.82 -18.73 -24.77
CA SER A 302 42.02 -18.74 -25.64
C SER A 302 41.67 -18.69 -27.12
N ASP A 303 40.73 -19.52 -27.56
CA ASP A 303 40.43 -19.72 -28.99
C ASP A 303 39.73 -18.51 -29.63
N LYS A 304 39.02 -17.70 -28.82
CA LYS A 304 38.37 -16.47 -29.31
C LYS A 304 39.37 -15.34 -29.39
N VAL A 305 40.20 -15.19 -28.35
CA VAL A 305 41.21 -14.13 -28.30
C VAL A 305 42.29 -14.37 -29.36
N ALA A 306 42.69 -15.62 -29.62
CA ALA A 306 43.63 -15.96 -30.68
C ALA A 306 43.13 -15.50 -32.07
N LYS A 307 41.84 -15.67 -32.37
CA LYS A 307 41.26 -15.20 -33.63
C LYS A 307 41.33 -13.68 -33.78
N ASP A 308 41.07 -12.94 -32.70
CA ASP A 308 41.16 -11.48 -32.71
C ASP A 308 42.62 -11.01 -32.81
N VAL A 309 43.55 -11.67 -32.11
CA VAL A 309 45.00 -11.40 -32.19
C VAL A 309 45.52 -11.62 -33.61
N THR A 310 45.18 -12.75 -34.25
CA THR A 310 45.58 -13.02 -35.65
C THR A 310 44.98 -11.98 -36.58
N LYS A 311 43.67 -11.70 -36.49
CA LYS A 311 43.00 -10.71 -37.33
C LYS A 311 43.63 -9.33 -37.25
N TRP A 312 43.89 -8.84 -36.04
CA TRP A 312 44.44 -7.49 -35.84
C TRP A 312 45.96 -7.42 -36.03
N GLY A 313 46.67 -8.54 -35.84
CA GLY A 313 48.08 -8.68 -36.19
C GLY A 313 48.31 -8.67 -37.70
N ASP A 314 47.54 -9.47 -38.46
CA ASP A 314 47.61 -9.52 -39.92
C ASP A 314 47.32 -8.16 -40.55
N ASN A 315 46.35 -7.42 -39.99
CA ASN A 315 46.02 -6.07 -40.43
C ASN A 315 47.15 -5.04 -40.22
N ALA A 316 48.03 -5.24 -39.22
CA ALA A 316 49.18 -4.37 -38.96
C ALA A 316 50.40 -4.72 -39.84
N GLY A 317 50.48 -5.97 -40.32
CA GLY A 317 51.53 -6.48 -41.18
C GLY A 317 52.71 -7.11 -40.43
N GLU A 318 53.38 -8.07 -41.08
CA GLU A 318 54.45 -8.90 -40.51
C GLU A 318 55.65 -8.08 -40.00
N ASN A 319 56.00 -6.99 -40.71
CA ASN A 319 57.06 -6.07 -40.29
C ASN A 319 56.73 -5.32 -39.00
N ALA A 320 55.45 -5.01 -38.76
CA ALA A 320 55.01 -4.35 -37.53
C ALA A 320 54.99 -5.33 -36.35
N LEU A 321 54.58 -6.58 -36.59
CA LEU A 321 54.62 -7.66 -35.59
C LEU A 321 56.05 -7.96 -35.11
N ASN A 322 57.02 -8.05 -36.04
CA ASN A 322 58.42 -8.31 -35.68
C ASN A 322 59.01 -7.16 -34.84
N LYS A 323 58.78 -5.91 -35.24
CA LYS A 323 59.19 -4.73 -34.47
C LYS A 323 58.53 -4.64 -33.10
N ALA A 324 57.24 -5.00 -33.02
CA ALA A 324 56.50 -5.03 -31.76
C ALA A 324 57.07 -6.12 -30.81
N ALA A 325 57.36 -7.30 -31.33
CA ALA A 325 57.95 -8.41 -30.56
C ALA A 325 59.35 -8.08 -30.03
N GLU A 326 60.21 -7.43 -30.83
CA GLU A 326 61.55 -6.96 -30.40
C GLU A 326 61.48 -6.00 -29.20
N LEU A 327 60.38 -5.24 -29.09
CA LEU A 327 60.13 -4.28 -28.02
C LEU A 327 59.27 -4.86 -26.87
N GLY A 328 59.00 -6.17 -26.88
CA GLY A 328 58.25 -6.86 -25.83
C GLY A 328 56.73 -6.68 -25.90
N LEU A 329 56.19 -6.13 -26.99
CA LEU A 329 54.74 -6.00 -27.24
C LEU A 329 54.17 -7.32 -27.76
N LEU A 330 54.04 -8.28 -26.84
CA LEU A 330 53.50 -9.60 -27.14
C LEU A 330 51.97 -9.61 -26.97
N ALA A 331 51.30 -10.42 -27.78
CA ALA A 331 49.87 -10.61 -27.69
C ALA A 331 49.43 -11.20 -26.35
N VAL A 332 48.25 -10.81 -25.91
CA VAL A 332 47.57 -11.36 -24.72
C VAL A 332 47.46 -12.88 -24.77
N SER A 333 47.87 -13.53 -23.68
CA SER A 333 47.98 -14.99 -23.56
C SER A 333 47.19 -15.60 -22.37
N ASN A 334 46.71 -14.76 -21.45
CA ASN A 334 45.95 -15.20 -20.27
C ASN A 334 44.85 -14.19 -19.89
N GLY A 335 44.01 -14.56 -18.91
CA GLY A 335 42.88 -13.75 -18.49
C GLY A 335 43.25 -12.42 -17.83
N GLU A 336 44.42 -12.31 -17.19
CA GLU A 336 44.89 -11.06 -16.56
C GLU A 336 45.33 -10.05 -17.61
N GLU A 337 46.14 -10.49 -18.56
CA GLU A 337 46.53 -9.70 -19.72
C GLU A 337 45.31 -9.27 -20.54
N PHE A 338 44.28 -10.12 -20.63
CA PHE A 338 43.02 -9.78 -21.32
C PHE A 338 42.21 -8.70 -20.60
N ALA A 339 42.17 -8.73 -19.28
CA ALA A 339 41.51 -7.68 -18.49
C ALA A 339 42.22 -6.33 -18.66
N ILE A 340 43.56 -6.32 -18.68
CA ILE A 340 44.36 -5.11 -18.95
C ILE A 340 44.07 -4.59 -20.36
N SER A 341 44.02 -5.47 -21.37
CA SER A 341 43.63 -5.10 -22.74
C SER A 341 42.24 -4.46 -22.81
N GLU A 342 41.23 -5.05 -22.17
CA GLU A 342 39.88 -4.47 -22.16
C GLU A 342 39.80 -3.17 -21.34
N GLY A 343 40.66 -2.98 -20.34
CA GLY A 343 40.78 -1.74 -19.59
C GLY A 343 41.45 -0.61 -20.38
N LEU A 344 42.54 -0.90 -21.12
CA LEU A 344 43.16 0.04 -22.07
C LEU A 344 42.14 0.49 -23.13
N LYS A 345 41.34 -0.45 -23.62
CA LYS A 345 40.24 -0.19 -24.56
C LYS A 345 39.15 0.69 -23.94
N ALA A 346 38.79 0.48 -22.67
CA ALA A 346 37.85 1.33 -21.95
C ALA A 346 38.37 2.78 -21.81
N ALA A 347 39.66 2.94 -21.47
CA ALA A 347 40.31 4.25 -21.41
C ALA A 347 40.29 4.95 -22.78
N TYR A 348 40.64 4.23 -23.85
CA TYR A 348 40.61 4.76 -25.22
C TYR A 348 39.22 5.26 -25.63
N ILE A 349 38.17 4.47 -25.35
CA ILE A 349 36.77 4.86 -25.62
C ILE A 349 36.38 6.10 -24.81
N SER A 350 36.83 6.18 -23.55
CA SER A 350 36.52 7.33 -22.68
C SER A 350 37.19 8.61 -23.19
N TYR A 351 38.48 8.60 -23.49
CA TYR A 351 39.17 9.78 -24.04
C TYR A 351 38.67 10.17 -25.43
N ARG A 352 38.23 9.22 -26.27
CA ARG A 352 37.63 9.53 -27.57
C ARG A 352 36.36 10.39 -27.45
N LYS A 353 35.64 10.29 -26.33
CA LYS A 353 34.48 11.14 -26.04
C LYS A 353 34.88 12.56 -25.60
N ALA A 354 36.15 12.81 -25.30
CA ALA A 354 36.70 14.14 -25.02
C ALA A 354 37.29 14.81 -26.30
N GLU A 355 36.88 14.35 -27.48
CA GLU A 355 37.28 14.88 -28.81
C GLU A 355 38.80 14.88 -29.10
N LEU A 356 39.58 14.10 -28.37
CA LEU A 356 41.02 13.93 -28.60
C LEU A 356 41.32 13.09 -29.84
N SER A 357 42.43 13.37 -30.51
CA SER A 357 42.89 12.56 -31.64
C SER A 357 43.41 11.18 -31.19
N PRO A 358 43.33 10.11 -32.01
CA PRO A 358 43.80 8.77 -31.65
C PRO A 358 45.27 8.71 -31.18
N LYS A 359 46.10 9.64 -31.64
CA LYS A 359 47.50 9.74 -31.20
C LYS A 359 47.59 10.30 -29.79
N GLU A 360 46.97 11.44 -29.52
CA GLU A 360 46.94 12.07 -28.19
C GLU A 360 46.32 11.16 -27.12
N ILE A 361 45.29 10.38 -27.48
CA ILE A 361 44.68 9.40 -26.58
C ILE A 361 45.71 8.35 -26.15
N TRP A 362 46.45 7.77 -27.09
CA TRP A 362 47.44 6.75 -26.78
C TRP A 362 48.68 7.32 -26.09
N ASP A 363 49.02 8.58 -26.33
CA ASP A 363 50.07 9.30 -25.59
C ASP A 363 49.71 9.39 -24.11
N LYS A 364 48.48 9.81 -23.79
CA LYS A 364 47.99 9.87 -22.40
C LYS A 364 47.92 8.49 -21.75
N ILE A 365 47.37 7.50 -22.45
CA ILE A 365 47.31 6.12 -21.95
C ILE A 365 48.72 5.59 -21.66
N ALA A 366 49.69 5.80 -22.55
CA ALA A 366 51.06 5.33 -22.39
C ALA A 366 51.77 5.93 -21.17
N VAL A 367 51.56 7.23 -20.91
CA VAL A 367 52.08 7.92 -19.72
C VAL A 367 51.59 7.26 -18.43
N HIS A 368 50.28 6.98 -18.33
CA HIS A 368 49.70 6.38 -17.13
C HIS A 368 49.97 4.89 -16.99
N THR A 369 50.14 4.17 -18.10
CA THR A 369 50.32 2.70 -18.07
C THR A 369 51.79 2.26 -18.07
N GLY A 370 52.73 3.20 -18.30
CA GLY A 370 54.17 2.95 -18.30
C GLY A 370 54.70 2.36 -19.61
N ILE A 371 53.99 2.58 -20.72
CA ILE A 371 54.43 2.14 -22.05
C ILE A 371 55.50 3.13 -22.55
N SER A 372 56.67 2.62 -22.93
CA SER A 372 57.78 3.46 -23.40
C SER A 372 57.50 4.11 -24.75
N GLU A 373 58.21 5.19 -25.07
CA GLU A 373 58.07 5.88 -26.35
C GLU A 373 58.35 4.98 -27.56
N GLN A 374 59.37 4.11 -27.47
CA GLN A 374 59.72 3.17 -28.53
C GLN A 374 58.60 2.14 -28.76
N GLN A 375 58.00 1.61 -27.68
CA GLN A 375 56.84 0.72 -27.75
C GLN A 375 55.61 1.41 -28.32
N ARG A 376 55.36 2.67 -27.91
CA ARG A 376 54.26 3.48 -28.42
C ARG A 376 54.35 3.67 -29.94
N THR A 377 55.53 4.01 -30.46
CA THR A 377 55.73 4.15 -31.92
C THR A 377 55.49 2.83 -32.65
N ALA A 378 55.89 1.69 -32.09
CA ALA A 378 55.62 0.39 -32.68
C ALA A 378 54.12 0.03 -32.69
N LEU A 379 53.35 0.50 -31.70
CA LEU A 379 51.90 0.33 -31.64
C LEU A 379 51.13 1.16 -32.68
N GLU A 380 51.72 2.21 -33.27
CA GLU A 380 51.02 3.08 -34.21
C GLU A 380 50.48 2.32 -35.45
N ALA A 381 51.20 1.28 -35.88
CA ALA A 381 50.83 0.41 -37.00
C ALA A 381 49.58 -0.45 -36.74
N PHE A 382 49.18 -0.60 -35.47
CA PHE A 382 47.99 -1.36 -35.07
C PHE A 382 46.77 -0.45 -34.96
N GLU A 383 45.58 -1.00 -35.21
CA GLU A 383 44.31 -0.28 -35.08
C GLU A 383 44.08 0.17 -33.63
N GLY A 384 43.65 1.43 -33.46
CA GLY A 384 43.66 2.13 -32.18
C GLY A 384 42.73 1.58 -31.10
N LEU A 385 41.61 0.94 -31.46
CA LEU A 385 40.59 0.46 -30.53
C LEU A 385 40.74 -1.03 -30.18
N TYR A 386 41.18 -1.86 -31.12
CA TYR A 386 41.22 -3.31 -30.98
C TYR A 386 42.65 -3.87 -31.04
N GLY A 387 43.46 -3.42 -31.99
CA GLY A 387 44.82 -3.94 -32.18
C GLY A 387 45.75 -3.50 -31.06
N ARG A 388 45.86 -2.19 -30.82
CA ARG A 388 46.80 -1.65 -29.83
C ARG A 388 46.60 -2.22 -28.42
N PRO A 389 45.38 -2.34 -27.86
CA PRO A 389 45.19 -2.92 -26.52
C PRO A 389 45.66 -4.37 -26.41
N LEU A 390 45.47 -5.19 -27.45
CA LEU A 390 45.83 -6.62 -27.46
C LEU A 390 47.34 -6.87 -27.43
N PHE A 391 48.14 -5.95 -27.98
CA PHE A 391 49.61 -6.07 -27.99
C PHE A 391 50.29 -5.18 -26.93
N ALA A 392 49.59 -4.16 -26.42
CA ALA A 392 50.09 -3.27 -25.36
C ALA A 392 49.92 -3.83 -23.95
N ALA A 393 48.94 -4.72 -23.71
CA ALA A 393 48.58 -5.16 -22.37
C ALA A 393 49.75 -5.74 -21.55
N LYS A 394 50.65 -6.49 -22.18
CA LYS A 394 51.81 -7.08 -21.51
C LYS A 394 52.92 -6.07 -21.20
N ALA A 395 53.01 -4.99 -21.98
CA ALA A 395 53.99 -3.93 -21.81
C ALA A 395 53.52 -2.83 -20.84
N ALA A 396 52.25 -2.83 -20.42
CA ALA A 396 51.70 -1.90 -19.45
C ALA A 396 52.18 -2.24 -18.03
N VAL A 397 53.36 -1.73 -17.65
CA VAL A 397 54.04 -2.00 -16.37
C VAL A 397 53.17 -1.66 -15.14
N LYS A 398 52.37 -0.59 -15.22
CA LYS A 398 51.46 -0.18 -14.14
C LYS A 398 50.11 -0.91 -14.13
N GLY A 399 49.86 -1.78 -15.12
CA GLY A 399 48.69 -2.66 -15.18
C GLY A 399 47.35 -1.94 -14.98
N ILE A 400 46.49 -2.50 -14.13
CA ILE A 400 45.15 -1.98 -13.83
C ILE A 400 45.20 -0.62 -13.11
N GLU A 401 46.19 -0.37 -12.25
CA GLU A 401 46.31 0.93 -11.56
C GLU A 401 46.59 2.06 -12.55
N GLY A 402 47.47 1.83 -13.53
CA GLY A 402 47.69 2.80 -14.61
C GLY A 402 46.45 3.05 -15.47
N ILE A 403 45.57 2.04 -15.63
CA ILE A 403 44.29 2.21 -16.32
C ILE A 403 43.31 3.04 -15.47
N LYS A 404 43.30 2.88 -14.14
CA LYS A 404 42.50 3.74 -13.25
C LYS A 404 42.95 5.20 -13.34
N GLU A 405 44.26 5.46 -13.29
CA GLU A 405 44.85 6.80 -13.45
C GLU A 405 44.42 7.42 -14.79
N ALA A 406 44.51 6.66 -15.89
CA ALA A 406 44.07 7.11 -17.21
C ALA A 406 42.56 7.39 -17.30
N LEU A 407 41.72 6.55 -16.68
CA LEU A 407 40.28 6.77 -16.64
C LEU A 407 39.93 8.00 -15.80
N GLN A 408 40.58 8.21 -14.65
CA GLN A 408 40.40 9.39 -13.80
C GLN A 408 40.72 10.68 -14.55
N GLU A 409 41.87 10.74 -15.23
CA GLU A 409 42.21 11.92 -16.06
C GLU A 409 41.18 12.11 -17.18
N SER A 410 40.78 11.03 -17.86
CA SER A 410 39.75 11.11 -18.90
C SER A 410 38.42 11.65 -18.36
N PHE A 411 38.02 11.27 -17.15
CA PHE A 411 36.80 11.74 -16.51
C PHE A 411 36.89 13.23 -16.16
N GLN A 412 38.05 13.66 -15.65
CA GLN A 412 38.30 15.06 -15.34
C GLN A 412 38.25 15.94 -16.60
N LEU A 413 38.90 15.53 -17.69
CA LEU A 413 38.85 16.25 -18.97
C LEU A 413 37.44 16.37 -19.52
N ARG A 414 36.64 15.30 -19.38
CA ARG A 414 35.24 15.29 -19.79
C ARG A 414 34.36 16.17 -18.90
N LYS A 415 34.73 16.39 -17.65
CA LYS A 415 34.03 17.29 -16.72
C LYS A 415 34.38 18.75 -17.02
N GLU A 416 35.65 19.03 -17.27
CA GLU A 416 36.15 20.37 -17.59
C GLU A 416 35.66 20.88 -18.95
N SER A 417 35.44 20.00 -19.94
CA SER A 417 34.82 20.40 -21.21
C SER A 417 33.37 20.91 -21.07
N THR A 418 32.71 20.61 -19.95
CA THR A 418 31.32 20.97 -19.66
C THR A 418 31.23 22.16 -18.69
N GLN A 419 32.29 22.47 -17.93
CA GLN A 419 32.32 23.58 -16.95
C GLN A 419 32.31 24.98 -17.56
N ILE A 420 32.44 25.13 -18.89
CA ILE A 420 32.27 26.43 -19.56
C ILE A 420 30.78 26.83 -19.62
N SER A 421 29.84 25.97 -19.21
CA SER A 421 28.39 26.24 -19.22
C SER A 421 27.65 26.04 -17.89
N GLU A 422 28.29 26.15 -16.73
CA GLU A 422 27.62 26.02 -15.41
C GLU A 422 27.17 27.37 -14.82
N GLU A 423 26.14 27.98 -15.39
CA GLU A 423 24.94 28.24 -14.58
C GLU A 423 24.09 27.00 -14.77
N THR A 424 23.68 26.29 -13.72
CA THR A 424 22.78 25.13 -13.82
C THR A 424 21.50 25.53 -14.56
N GLU A 425 21.47 25.38 -15.88
CA GLU A 425 20.28 25.53 -16.71
C GLU A 425 19.35 24.35 -16.39
N VAL A 426 18.47 24.57 -15.42
CA VAL A 426 17.27 23.75 -15.24
C VAL A 426 16.51 23.76 -16.56
N SER A 427 16.08 22.60 -17.05
CA SER A 427 15.33 22.56 -18.30
C SER A 427 14.04 23.38 -18.18
N GLU A 428 13.72 24.14 -19.23
CA GLU A 428 12.47 24.91 -19.33
C GLU A 428 11.23 24.01 -19.13
N GLU A 429 11.33 22.75 -19.54
CA GLU A 429 10.30 21.73 -19.34
C GLU A 429 10.01 21.46 -17.86
N MET A 430 11.04 21.38 -17.01
CA MET A 430 10.88 21.16 -15.58
C MET A 430 10.32 22.39 -14.88
N ILE A 431 10.74 23.59 -15.29
CA ILE A 431 10.17 24.85 -14.78
C ILE A 431 8.68 24.89 -15.11
N ALA A 432 8.30 24.61 -16.36
CA ALA A 432 6.91 24.57 -16.80
C ALA A 432 6.10 23.47 -16.10
N ALA A 433 6.71 22.32 -15.79
CA ALA A 433 6.07 21.27 -15.01
C ALA A 433 5.78 21.73 -13.57
N VAL A 434 6.74 22.36 -12.88
CA VAL A 434 6.51 22.91 -11.53
C VAL A 434 5.39 23.95 -11.54
N SER A 435 5.38 24.89 -12.49
CA SER A 435 4.32 25.90 -12.63
C SER A 435 2.92 25.29 -12.84
N ARG A 436 2.82 24.11 -13.45
CA ARG A 436 1.55 23.39 -13.67
C ARG A 436 1.16 22.48 -12.52
N MET A 437 2.14 21.88 -11.83
CA MET A 437 1.88 20.89 -10.80
C MET A 437 1.66 21.52 -9.43
N VAL A 438 2.30 22.66 -9.14
CA VAL A 438 2.31 23.28 -7.81
C VAL A 438 1.58 24.61 -7.84
N ASN A 439 0.64 24.81 -6.92
CA ASN A 439 0.16 26.16 -6.66
C ASN A 439 1.22 26.91 -5.84
N LEU A 440 1.75 27.98 -6.41
CA LEU A 440 2.48 28.97 -5.64
C LEU A 440 1.51 30.12 -5.31
N PRO A 441 1.64 30.76 -4.14
CA PRO A 441 0.67 31.75 -3.64
C PRO A 441 0.45 32.94 -4.60
N PHE A 442 1.31 33.11 -5.61
CA PHE A 442 1.14 34.03 -6.73
C PHE A 442 0.36 33.37 -7.88
N ALA A 443 -0.92 33.06 -7.61
CA ALA A 443 -2.00 32.77 -8.55
C ALA A 443 -1.61 32.39 -10.00
N ILE A 444 -1.02 31.21 -10.21
CA ILE A 444 -1.18 30.52 -11.49
C ILE A 444 -2.50 29.76 -11.39
N ARG A 445 -3.55 30.30 -12.03
CA ARG A 445 -4.80 29.55 -12.21
C ARG A 445 -4.49 28.37 -13.12
N LEU A 446 -4.62 27.17 -12.59
CA LEU A 446 -4.72 25.94 -13.39
C LEU A 446 -5.85 26.12 -14.39
N ASN A 447 -5.51 26.35 -15.66
CA ASN A 447 -6.49 26.68 -16.70
C ASN A 447 -6.96 25.39 -17.37
N GLY A 448 -7.69 24.55 -16.63
CA GLY A 448 -8.11 23.23 -17.11
C GLY A 448 -8.96 23.25 -18.39
N GLY A 449 -9.52 24.41 -18.76
CA GLY A 449 -10.15 24.61 -20.07
C GLY A 449 -9.15 24.57 -21.23
N ASP A 450 -7.97 25.15 -21.05
CA ASP A 450 -6.91 25.16 -22.06
C ASP A 450 -6.31 23.76 -22.22
N ASP A 451 -6.09 23.03 -21.12
CA ASP A 451 -5.63 21.64 -21.15
C ASP A 451 -6.62 20.71 -21.85
N LEU A 452 -7.93 20.90 -21.59
CA LEU A 452 -8.99 20.15 -22.25
C LEU A 452 -9.06 20.48 -23.75
N ASN A 453 -8.96 21.76 -24.12
CA ASN A 453 -8.93 22.18 -25.52
C ASN A 453 -7.70 21.61 -26.24
N ALA A 454 -6.51 21.67 -25.62
CA ALA A 454 -5.30 21.08 -26.15
C ALA A 454 -5.45 19.56 -26.39
N TYR A 455 -6.05 18.82 -25.44
CA TYR A 455 -6.32 17.39 -25.62
C TYR A 455 -7.33 17.13 -26.76
N VAL A 456 -8.40 17.94 -26.85
CA VAL A 456 -9.44 17.78 -27.89
C VAL A 456 -8.89 18.05 -29.29
N GLU A 457 -8.08 19.10 -29.44
CA GLU A 457 -7.54 19.57 -30.73
C GLU A 457 -6.31 18.79 -31.20
N ALA A 458 -5.53 18.21 -30.28
CA ALA A 458 -4.32 17.46 -30.62
C ALA A 458 -4.62 16.22 -31.47
N ASN A 459 -3.65 15.85 -32.32
CA ASN A 459 -3.68 14.61 -33.08
C ASN A 459 -3.77 13.40 -32.13
N PRO A 460 -4.59 12.36 -32.40
CA PRO A 460 -4.64 11.15 -31.55
C PRO A 460 -3.29 10.48 -31.26
N ARG A 461 -2.26 10.68 -32.12
CA ARG A 461 -0.88 10.21 -31.93
C ARG A 461 0.04 11.20 -31.18
N GLN A 462 -0.51 12.30 -30.71
CA GLN A 462 0.14 13.31 -29.89
C GLN A 462 -0.78 13.65 -28.71
N ARG A 463 -1.52 12.66 -28.19
CA ARG A 463 -2.36 12.82 -27.01
C ARG A 463 -1.75 12.04 -25.88
N CYS A 464 -1.52 12.71 -24.76
CA CYS A 464 -1.08 12.03 -23.55
C CYS A 464 -2.26 11.22 -23.01
N SER A 465 -2.02 9.94 -22.72
CA SER A 465 -3.03 9.03 -22.13
C SER A 465 -2.95 8.94 -20.60
N LEU A 466 -2.11 9.80 -20.01
CA LEU A 466 -1.62 9.79 -18.63
C LEU A 466 -1.50 11.23 -18.06
N GLY A 467 -2.09 12.23 -18.72
CA GLY A 467 -1.85 13.60 -18.32
C GLY A 467 -2.30 14.64 -19.35
N SER A 468 -1.83 15.86 -19.13
CA SER A 468 -2.03 16.98 -20.05
C SER A 468 -1.33 16.72 -21.38
N THR A 469 -1.95 17.16 -22.47
CA THR A 469 -1.37 17.01 -23.81
C THR A 469 -0.33 18.10 -24.05
N SER A 470 0.96 17.77 -23.86
CA SER A 470 2.10 18.63 -24.17
C SER A 470 2.58 18.46 -25.62
N THR A 471 3.55 19.27 -26.04
CA THR A 471 4.15 19.21 -27.39
C THR A 471 5.04 17.99 -27.61
N ASP A 472 5.64 17.44 -26.55
CA ASP A 472 6.60 16.34 -26.59
C ASP A 472 5.99 15.08 -25.96
N ILE A 473 5.25 14.32 -26.79
CA ILE A 473 4.58 13.09 -26.39
C ILE A 473 5.22 11.92 -27.14
N ASP A 474 5.75 10.97 -26.37
CA ASP A 474 6.45 9.81 -26.88
C ASP A 474 5.70 8.49 -26.60
N GLU A 475 6.03 7.46 -27.38
CA GLU A 475 5.60 6.10 -27.08
C GLU A 475 6.30 5.59 -25.82
N LEU A 476 5.52 5.13 -24.85
CA LEU A 476 6.07 4.39 -23.73
C LEU A 476 6.68 3.07 -24.25
N ILE A 477 7.88 2.74 -23.77
CA ILE A 477 8.62 1.52 -24.14
C ILE A 477 8.66 0.61 -22.92
N SER A 478 8.42 -0.69 -23.13
CA SER A 478 8.36 -1.71 -22.05
C SER A 478 9.54 -1.67 -21.08
N ASP A 479 10.74 -1.39 -21.60
CA ASP A 479 11.99 -1.43 -20.84
C ASP A 479 12.08 -0.31 -19.77
N ASN A 480 11.27 0.74 -19.93
CA ASN A 480 11.20 1.91 -19.05
C ASN A 480 10.00 1.89 -18.10
N MET A 481 9.20 0.81 -18.11
CA MET A 481 8.01 0.66 -17.29
C MET A 481 8.27 -0.27 -16.09
N PRO A 482 7.49 -0.15 -15.00
CA PRO A 482 7.49 -1.14 -13.94
C PRO A 482 7.36 -2.57 -14.49
N PRO A 483 8.11 -3.55 -13.95
CA PRO A 483 8.15 -4.86 -14.58
C PRO A 483 6.78 -5.52 -14.57
N GLY A 484 6.38 -6.11 -15.70
CA GLY A 484 5.07 -6.73 -15.90
C GLY A 484 4.06 -5.81 -16.58
N THR A 485 4.19 -4.48 -16.42
CA THR A 485 3.23 -3.49 -16.95
C THR A 485 3.13 -3.58 -18.48
N LYS A 486 1.98 -4.05 -18.97
CA LYS A 486 1.66 -3.96 -20.38
C LYS A 486 1.53 -2.49 -20.78
N VAL A 487 2.27 -2.09 -21.81
CA VAL A 487 2.15 -0.75 -22.44
C VAL A 487 0.92 -0.66 -23.36
N GLN A 488 0.01 -1.63 -23.23
CA GLN A 488 -1.21 -1.76 -24.00
C GLN A 488 -2.39 -1.43 -23.09
N ALA A 489 -2.95 -0.24 -23.30
CA ALA A 489 -4.26 0.13 -22.82
C ALA A 489 -5.01 0.74 -24.00
N PHE A 490 -6.34 0.57 -24.04
CA PHE A 490 -7.18 1.17 -25.06
C PHE A 490 -6.92 2.68 -25.11
N SER A 491 -6.27 3.14 -26.18
CA SER A 491 -6.29 4.56 -26.52
C SER A 491 -7.75 4.93 -26.75
N ASN A 492 -8.22 5.97 -26.07
CA ASN A 492 -9.60 6.43 -26.13
C ASN A 492 -10.06 6.85 -27.55
N ARG A 493 -9.22 6.78 -28.59
CA ARG A 493 -9.57 7.16 -29.97
C ARG A 493 -8.73 6.55 -31.09
N LEU A 494 -7.88 5.54 -30.84
CA LEU A 494 -7.24 4.86 -31.98
C LEU A 494 -8.30 3.99 -32.70
N PRO A 495 -8.44 4.12 -34.04
CA PRO A 495 -9.40 3.32 -34.78
C PRO A 495 -9.06 1.84 -34.61
N GLY A 496 -9.95 1.08 -33.96
CA GLY A 496 -9.79 -0.36 -33.83
C GLY A 496 -9.69 -1.02 -35.21
N GLY A 497 -8.71 -1.89 -35.40
CA GLY A 497 -8.56 -2.69 -36.62
C GLY A 497 -7.29 -2.45 -37.44
N ILE A 498 -6.34 -1.63 -37.00
CA ILE A 498 -5.01 -1.58 -37.64
C ILE A 498 -4.17 -2.74 -37.11
N SER A 499 -3.37 -3.36 -37.99
CA SER A 499 -2.53 -4.56 -37.77
C SER A 499 -1.46 -4.44 -36.66
N ALA A 500 -1.44 -3.35 -35.90
CA ALA A 500 -0.56 -3.12 -34.76
C ALA A 500 -1.41 -2.71 -33.55
N GLU A 501 -1.22 -3.41 -32.43
CA GLU A 501 -1.88 -3.07 -31.17
C GLU A 501 -1.46 -1.65 -30.73
N PRO A 502 -2.39 -0.80 -30.27
CA PRO A 502 -2.11 0.58 -29.90
C PRO A 502 -1.15 0.63 -28.70
N LYS A 503 -0.03 1.34 -28.84
CA LYS A 503 0.91 1.63 -27.76
C LYS A 503 0.48 2.87 -26.99
N ARG A 504 0.75 2.87 -25.68
CA ARG A 504 0.48 4.00 -24.79
C ARG A 504 1.41 5.17 -25.08
N GLN A 505 0.86 6.37 -25.15
CA GLN A 505 1.59 7.63 -25.32
C GLN A 505 1.54 8.44 -24.04
N ALA A 506 2.66 9.04 -23.66
CA ALA A 506 2.80 9.82 -22.44
C ALA A 506 3.69 11.05 -22.68
N ASP A 507 3.43 12.11 -21.91
CA ASP A 507 4.39 13.21 -21.77
C ASP A 507 5.64 12.75 -21.00
N SER A 508 6.71 13.54 -21.10
CA SER A 508 8.00 13.30 -20.46
C SER A 508 7.91 13.10 -18.95
N ILE A 509 7.11 13.89 -18.24
CA ILE A 509 6.95 13.84 -16.77
C ILE A 509 6.21 12.57 -16.36
N ALA A 510 5.14 12.21 -17.07
CA ALA A 510 4.43 10.95 -16.85
C ALA A 510 5.34 9.74 -17.15
N ALA A 511 6.10 9.77 -18.24
CA ALA A 511 7.07 8.72 -18.55
C ALA A 511 8.16 8.60 -17.48
N LEU A 512 8.67 9.73 -16.98
CA LEU A 512 9.65 9.80 -15.91
C LEU A 512 9.10 9.25 -14.59
N ALA A 513 7.83 9.49 -14.28
CA ALA A 513 7.16 8.94 -13.09
C ALA A 513 7.17 7.40 -13.09
N TYR A 514 6.85 6.77 -14.23
CA TYR A 514 6.92 5.31 -14.38
C TYR A 514 8.36 4.78 -14.29
N GLN A 515 9.33 5.48 -14.87
CA GLN A 515 10.75 5.11 -14.78
C GLN A 515 11.24 5.19 -13.34
N LEU A 516 10.91 6.26 -12.62
CA LEU A 516 11.22 6.45 -11.20
C LEU A 516 10.62 5.35 -10.34
N MET A 517 9.36 4.97 -10.59
CA MET A 517 8.74 3.82 -9.90
C MET A 517 9.51 2.52 -10.18
N ALA A 518 9.86 2.26 -11.45
CA ALA A 518 10.57 1.05 -11.87
C ALA A 518 11.95 0.89 -11.20
N VAL A 519 12.69 1.98 -11.02
CA VAL A 519 14.02 1.96 -10.38
C VAL A 519 13.97 2.16 -8.87
N GLY A 520 13.00 2.93 -8.39
CA GLY A 520 12.86 3.38 -7.00
C GLY A 520 12.15 2.39 -6.08
N ALA A 521 11.35 1.47 -6.61
CA ALA A 521 10.70 0.41 -5.83
C ALA A 521 11.49 -0.90 -5.85
N ASN A 522 11.33 -1.72 -4.80
CA ASN A 522 11.95 -3.04 -4.69
C ASN A 522 11.18 -4.13 -5.45
N PHE A 523 11.18 -4.04 -6.79
CA PHE A 523 10.55 -5.05 -7.64
C PHE A 523 11.34 -6.38 -7.69
N PRO A 524 10.65 -7.54 -7.82
CA PRO A 524 11.28 -8.84 -8.04
C PRO A 524 11.89 -8.96 -9.44
N ALA A 525 12.91 -9.81 -9.58
CA ALA A 525 13.71 -9.96 -10.81
C ALA A 525 12.98 -10.69 -11.96
N VAL A 526 12.02 -11.57 -11.65
CA VAL A 526 11.27 -12.36 -12.64
C VAL A 526 9.79 -12.13 -12.43
N LYS A 527 9.04 -11.79 -13.49
CA LYS A 527 7.59 -11.51 -13.37
C LYS A 527 6.76 -12.01 -14.53
N LYS A 528 5.50 -12.37 -14.20
CA LYS A 528 4.45 -12.81 -15.13
C LYS A 528 3.12 -12.03 -14.98
N GLN A 529 3.00 -11.07 -14.06
CA GLN A 529 1.75 -10.37 -13.76
C GLN A 529 1.95 -8.85 -13.61
N ASP A 530 0.96 -8.07 -14.08
CA ASP A 530 0.83 -6.63 -13.84
C ASP A 530 0.60 -6.35 -12.33
N PRO A 531 1.29 -5.36 -11.72
CA PRO A 531 1.06 -4.99 -10.32
C PRO A 531 -0.27 -4.27 -10.11
N LEU A 532 -0.85 -4.42 -8.92
CA LEU A 532 -1.83 -3.48 -8.38
C LEU A 532 -1.11 -2.44 -7.53
N TYR A 533 -1.52 -1.18 -7.61
CA TYR A 533 -0.91 -0.09 -6.86
C TYR A 533 -1.77 0.25 -5.64
N LEU A 534 -1.19 0.11 -4.46
CA LEU A 534 -1.77 0.58 -3.20
C LEU A 534 -1.23 1.97 -2.90
N HIS A 535 -2.12 2.94 -2.88
CA HIS A 535 -1.87 4.31 -2.51
C HIS A 535 -2.30 4.50 -1.07
N LEU A 536 -1.40 4.96 -0.21
CA LEU A 536 -1.71 5.33 1.18
C LEU A 536 -1.43 6.82 1.34
N ALA A 537 -2.44 7.58 1.74
CA ALA A 537 -2.32 9.01 1.97
C ALA A 537 -2.30 9.30 3.48
N LEU A 538 -1.50 10.29 3.89
CA LEU A 538 -1.55 10.79 5.27
C LEU A 538 -2.93 11.42 5.53
N PRO A 539 -3.54 11.23 6.70
CA PRO A 539 -4.78 11.92 7.06
C PRO A 539 -4.66 13.44 6.91
N LYS A 540 -5.78 14.10 6.62
CA LYS A 540 -5.83 15.55 6.45
C LYS A 540 -5.31 16.25 7.72
N GLY A 541 -4.30 17.11 7.58
CA GLY A 541 -3.74 17.86 8.70
C GLY A 541 -2.77 17.05 9.57
N SER A 542 -2.14 16.02 9.00
CA SER A 542 -1.13 15.21 9.69
C SER A 542 0.10 16.03 10.10
N ALA A 543 0.71 15.70 11.24
CA ALA A 543 1.96 16.33 11.65
C ALA A 543 3.16 15.86 10.81
N PRO A 544 4.19 16.72 10.60
CA PRO A 544 5.45 16.31 9.97
C PRO A 544 6.11 15.09 10.64
N GLU A 545 5.91 14.94 11.94
CA GLU A 545 6.47 13.81 12.69
C GLU A 545 5.83 12.47 12.32
N LEU A 546 4.54 12.44 11.94
CA LEU A 546 3.87 11.24 11.45
C LEU A 546 4.50 10.77 10.13
N LEU A 547 4.84 11.72 9.24
CA LEU A 547 5.58 11.42 8.01
C LEU A 547 6.95 10.80 8.33
N ARG A 548 7.69 11.34 9.30
CA ARG A 548 8.98 10.75 9.74
C ARG A 548 8.81 9.33 10.25
N ILE A 549 7.83 9.09 11.13
CA ILE A 549 7.54 7.76 11.68
C ILE A 549 7.15 6.79 10.56
N TRP A 550 6.31 7.24 9.63
CA TRP A 550 5.88 6.42 8.49
C TRP A 550 7.03 6.05 7.54
N ARG A 551 7.88 7.03 7.18
CA ARG A 551 9.13 6.80 6.45
C ARG A 551 10.02 5.77 7.17
N GLY A 552 10.14 5.89 8.50
CA GLY A 552 10.88 4.96 9.34
C GLY A 552 10.32 3.54 9.30
N LEU A 553 9.01 3.38 9.44
CA LEU A 553 8.33 2.09 9.38
C LEU A 553 8.51 1.41 8.02
N LEU A 554 8.28 2.13 6.91
CA LEU A 554 8.45 1.58 5.57
C LEU A 554 9.89 1.16 5.29
N LYS A 555 10.87 1.95 5.75
CA LYS A 555 12.29 1.59 5.66
C LYS A 555 12.61 0.31 6.45
N GLN A 556 12.08 0.17 7.66
CA GLN A 556 12.24 -1.05 8.47
C GLN A 556 11.59 -2.26 7.80
N LEU A 557 10.38 -2.11 7.27
CA LEU A 557 9.69 -3.17 6.53
C LEU A 557 10.50 -3.60 5.31
N ALA A 558 11.01 -2.64 4.51
CA ALA A 558 11.84 -2.93 3.35
C ALA A 558 13.13 -3.69 3.73
N ALA A 559 13.74 -3.34 4.87
CA ALA A 559 14.93 -4.01 5.38
C ALA A 559 14.70 -5.49 5.80
N THR A 560 13.45 -5.93 5.94
CA THR A 560 13.11 -7.36 6.15
C THR A 560 13.65 -8.23 5.03
N ASN A 561 13.80 -7.69 3.81
CA ASN A 561 14.43 -8.36 2.68
C ASN A 561 15.82 -7.76 2.39
N ALA A 562 16.85 -8.28 3.07
CA ALA A 562 18.23 -7.79 2.97
C ALA A 562 18.87 -7.93 1.58
N GLU A 563 18.39 -8.87 0.75
CA GLU A 563 18.92 -9.10 -0.61
C GLU A 563 18.29 -8.15 -1.65
N GLY A 564 17.34 -7.30 -1.23
CA GLY A 564 16.52 -6.51 -2.12
C GLY A 564 15.36 -7.32 -2.72
N GLY A 565 14.23 -6.65 -2.97
CA GLY A 565 13.01 -7.24 -3.52
C GLY A 565 11.80 -7.10 -2.62
N THR A 566 10.75 -7.86 -2.91
CA THR A 566 9.45 -7.72 -2.26
C THR A 566 9.44 -8.18 -0.80
N VAL A 567 8.50 -7.64 -0.04
CA VAL A 567 8.17 -8.09 1.31
C VAL A 567 6.75 -8.63 1.28
N THR A 568 6.58 -9.91 1.60
CA THR A 568 5.28 -10.56 1.67
C THR A 568 4.79 -10.67 3.11
N ILE A 569 3.62 -11.27 3.29
CA ILE A 569 3.04 -11.53 4.60
C ILE A 569 2.84 -13.04 4.76
N ASP A 570 2.95 -13.52 5.99
CA ASP A 570 2.53 -14.87 6.34
C ASP A 570 1.01 -15.02 6.13
N GLU A 571 0.62 -15.54 4.96
CA GLU A 571 -0.78 -15.74 4.60
C GLU A 571 -1.51 -16.62 5.62
N LEU A 572 -0.85 -17.62 6.22
CA LEU A 572 -1.49 -18.49 7.20
C LEU A 572 -1.87 -17.72 8.47
N LYS A 573 -0.93 -16.93 9.01
CA LYS A 573 -1.21 -16.07 10.17
C LYS A 573 -2.24 -14.99 9.84
N LEU A 574 -2.20 -14.43 8.63
CA LEU A 574 -3.17 -13.43 8.19
C LEU A 574 -4.60 -13.99 8.09
N TYR A 575 -4.78 -15.16 7.50
CA TYR A 575 -6.12 -15.71 7.25
C TYR A 575 -6.68 -16.50 8.44
N LYS A 576 -5.83 -17.08 9.27
CA LYS A 576 -6.25 -17.84 10.46
C LYS A 576 -6.39 -16.96 11.69
N ASP A 577 -5.37 -16.14 11.97
CA ASP A 577 -5.23 -15.41 13.22
C ASP A 577 -5.47 -13.90 13.05
N ASN A 578 -5.66 -13.42 11.81
CA ASN A 578 -5.76 -12.01 11.45
C ASN A 578 -4.52 -11.20 11.87
N GLN A 579 -3.34 -11.82 11.86
CA GLN A 579 -2.09 -11.16 12.25
C GLN A 579 -1.24 -10.80 11.02
N LEU A 580 -0.70 -9.58 11.01
CA LEU A 580 0.24 -9.12 10.00
C LEU A 580 1.67 -9.49 10.43
N GLU A 581 2.27 -10.47 9.77
CA GLU A 581 3.68 -10.80 9.93
C GLU A 581 4.40 -10.71 8.59
N PHE A 582 5.30 -9.75 8.48
CA PHE A 582 6.05 -9.50 7.26
C PHE A 582 7.25 -10.44 7.12
N LYS A 583 7.48 -10.94 5.90
CA LYS A 583 8.57 -11.86 5.57
C LYS A 583 9.20 -11.49 4.23
N ALA A 584 10.49 -11.76 4.08
CA ALA A 584 11.18 -11.60 2.80
C ALA A 584 10.61 -12.56 1.74
N ASN A 585 10.42 -12.08 0.52
CA ASN A 585 10.02 -12.91 -0.61
C ASN A 585 10.56 -12.35 -1.93
N LYS A 586 11.10 -13.24 -2.79
CA LYS A 586 11.78 -12.83 -4.03
C LYS A 586 10.84 -12.61 -5.21
N VAL A 587 9.56 -12.95 -5.08
CA VAL A 587 8.61 -13.04 -6.23
C VAL A 587 7.29 -12.32 -5.95
N VAL A 588 6.73 -12.45 -4.73
CA VAL A 588 5.41 -11.92 -4.38
C VAL A 588 5.48 -11.03 -3.14
N GLY A 589 4.64 -10.01 -3.08
CA GLY A 589 4.49 -9.09 -1.96
C GLY A 589 4.51 -7.61 -2.36
N LEU A 590 4.75 -6.78 -1.36
CA LEU A 590 4.90 -5.33 -1.42
C LEU A 590 6.28 -4.97 -1.99
N ALA A 591 6.32 -4.25 -3.11
CA ALA A 591 7.54 -3.65 -3.64
C ALA A 591 7.76 -2.30 -2.94
N LEU A 592 8.32 -2.32 -1.73
CA LEU A 592 8.46 -1.12 -0.92
C LEU A 592 9.45 -0.11 -1.53
N PRO A 593 9.27 1.21 -1.29
CA PRO A 593 10.20 2.23 -1.78
C PRO A 593 11.61 2.03 -1.22
N LYS A 594 12.63 2.22 -2.07
CA LYS A 594 14.05 2.11 -1.68
C LYS A 594 14.55 3.31 -0.88
N ARG A 595 13.89 4.46 -1.02
CA ARG A 595 14.29 5.74 -0.41
C ARG A 595 13.13 6.33 0.39
N PRO A 596 13.41 6.95 1.56
CA PRO A 596 12.40 7.68 2.32
C PRO A 596 11.76 8.84 1.54
N ASP A 597 12.50 9.48 0.63
CA ASP A 597 12.05 10.64 -0.13
C ASP A 597 10.92 10.31 -1.14
N PHE A 598 10.69 9.02 -1.41
CA PHE A 598 9.55 8.55 -2.21
C PHE A 598 8.24 8.47 -1.41
N VAL A 599 8.26 8.87 -0.14
CA VAL A 599 7.12 8.90 0.77
C VAL A 599 6.95 10.35 1.20
N HIS A 600 5.80 10.95 0.90
CA HIS A 600 5.47 12.32 1.31
C HIS A 600 4.03 12.40 1.84
N THR A 601 3.19 13.26 1.26
CA THR A 601 1.75 13.32 1.51
C THR A 601 1.07 11.97 1.25
N SER A 602 1.58 11.21 0.28
CA SER A 602 1.18 9.85 -0.05
C SER A 602 2.38 8.93 -0.28
N VAL A 603 2.12 7.64 -0.38
CA VAL A 603 3.05 6.64 -0.90
C VAL A 603 2.32 5.65 -1.80
N ILE A 604 2.95 5.32 -2.93
CA ILE A 604 2.51 4.24 -3.80
C ILE A 604 3.36 3.00 -3.56
N ILE A 605 2.68 1.89 -3.25
CA ILE A 605 3.28 0.58 -3.01
C ILE A 605 2.72 -0.42 -4.03
N PRO A 606 3.51 -0.86 -5.02
CA PRO A 606 3.11 -1.92 -5.94
C PRO A 606 2.97 -3.27 -5.22
N LEU A 607 1.88 -3.99 -5.51
CA LEU A 607 1.51 -5.28 -4.96
C LEU A 607 1.57 -6.36 -6.05
N LEU A 608 2.27 -7.46 -5.75
CA LEU A 608 2.51 -8.56 -6.69
C LEU A 608 2.14 -9.89 -6.04
N TRP A 609 1.34 -10.72 -6.72
CA TRP A 609 0.85 -11.98 -6.16
C TRP A 609 1.23 -13.22 -6.98
N GLY A 610 2.12 -13.07 -7.97
CA GLY A 610 2.68 -14.19 -8.73
C GLY A 610 1.74 -14.65 -9.85
N ASP A 611 1.49 -15.96 -9.94
CA ASP A 611 0.65 -16.56 -10.98
C ASP A 611 -0.80 -16.71 -10.48
N VAL A 612 -1.45 -15.58 -10.18
CA VAL A 612 -2.85 -15.53 -9.75
C VAL A 612 -3.68 -14.70 -10.71
N ASN A 613 -4.98 -15.00 -10.78
CA ASN A 613 -5.90 -14.18 -11.58
C ASN A 613 -6.14 -12.78 -10.94
N ASN A 614 -6.60 -11.83 -11.73
CA ASN A 614 -6.81 -10.44 -11.29
C ASN A 614 -7.81 -10.30 -10.14
N SER A 615 -8.84 -11.15 -10.08
CA SER A 615 -9.84 -11.10 -9.01
C SER A 615 -9.25 -11.53 -7.66
N LEU A 616 -8.42 -12.58 -7.67
CA LEU A 616 -7.74 -13.06 -6.48
C LEU A 616 -6.66 -12.07 -6.04
N ALA A 617 -5.87 -11.52 -6.98
CA ALA A 617 -4.93 -10.44 -6.69
C ALA A 617 -5.64 -9.24 -6.04
N LEU A 618 -6.81 -8.84 -6.55
CA LEU A 618 -7.62 -7.77 -5.96
C LEU A 618 -8.05 -8.10 -4.53
N LEU A 619 -8.57 -9.30 -4.27
CA LEU A 619 -9.02 -9.72 -2.93
C LEU A 619 -7.86 -9.75 -1.92
N LYS A 620 -6.71 -10.29 -2.31
CA LYS A 620 -5.49 -10.32 -1.47
C LYS A 620 -4.95 -8.91 -1.21
N SER A 621 -4.84 -8.09 -2.26
CA SER A 621 -4.40 -6.70 -2.16
C SER A 621 -5.31 -5.86 -1.28
N LEU A 622 -6.62 -5.96 -1.46
CA LEU A 622 -7.58 -5.21 -0.67
C LEU A 622 -7.58 -5.66 0.79
N ARG A 623 -7.53 -6.97 1.02
CA ARG A 623 -7.41 -7.50 2.37
C ARG A 623 -6.21 -6.88 3.09
N LEU A 624 -5.07 -6.85 2.43
CA LEU A 624 -3.86 -6.24 2.97
C LEU A 624 -4.02 -4.72 3.19
N ALA A 625 -4.51 -4.01 2.17
CA ALA A 625 -4.73 -2.57 2.24
C ALA A 625 -5.58 -2.19 3.45
N LEU A 626 -6.69 -2.89 3.68
CA LEU A 626 -7.58 -2.66 4.81
C LEU A 626 -6.93 -2.97 6.15
N GLU A 627 -6.16 -4.06 6.27
CA GLU A 627 -5.46 -4.40 7.52
C GLU A 627 -4.40 -3.34 7.90
N ILE A 628 -3.70 -2.77 6.91
CA ILE A 628 -2.73 -1.68 7.14
C ILE A 628 -3.46 -0.36 7.46
N SER A 629 -4.39 0.03 6.59
CA SER A 629 -5.15 1.28 6.66
C SER A 629 -5.94 1.41 7.95
N LEU A 630 -6.62 0.33 8.39
CA LEU A 630 -7.47 0.33 9.59
C LEU A 630 -6.71 0.03 10.89
N SER A 631 -5.38 -0.16 10.84
CA SER A 631 -4.58 -0.25 12.06
C SER A 631 -4.76 1.03 12.91
N LEU A 632 -4.72 0.88 14.23
CA LEU A 632 -5.00 2.00 15.14
C LEU A 632 -3.87 3.03 15.15
N ASP A 633 -2.63 2.60 14.89
CA ASP A 633 -1.45 3.45 14.95
C ASP A 633 -1.23 4.23 13.63
N ILE A 634 -1.81 3.77 12.51
CA ILE A 634 -1.67 4.38 11.18
C ILE A 634 -2.96 5.09 10.77
N GLY A 635 -4.05 4.36 10.55
CA GLY A 635 -5.36 4.98 10.22
C GLY A 635 -5.42 5.71 8.88
N PHE A 636 -4.57 5.37 7.90
CA PHE A 636 -4.41 6.14 6.65
C PHE A 636 -5.48 5.80 5.61
N PRO A 637 -6.10 6.78 4.95
CA PRO A 637 -6.91 6.56 3.76
C PRO A 637 -6.14 5.84 2.66
N PHE A 638 -6.84 5.07 1.82
CA PHE A 638 -6.20 4.30 0.76
C PHE A 638 -6.93 4.33 -0.57
N VAL A 639 -6.19 4.19 -1.66
CA VAL A 639 -6.72 3.87 -2.99
C VAL A 639 -6.03 2.62 -3.52
N LEU A 640 -6.81 1.66 -4.01
CA LEU A 640 -6.31 0.47 -4.68
C LEU A 640 -6.72 0.51 -6.16
N SER A 641 -5.73 0.65 -7.05
CA SER A 641 -5.96 0.78 -8.49
C SER A 641 -4.96 -0.06 -9.31
N SER A 642 -5.29 -0.31 -10.57
CA SER A 642 -4.32 -0.79 -11.57
C SER A 642 -3.46 0.33 -12.15
N ASN A 643 -3.76 1.60 -11.82
CA ASN A 643 -3.06 2.77 -12.32
C ASN A 643 -2.13 3.39 -11.26
N LEU A 644 -1.06 4.02 -11.77
CA LEU A 644 -0.11 4.79 -10.96
C LEU A 644 -0.66 6.18 -10.57
N GLU A 645 -1.55 6.75 -11.37
CA GLU A 645 -2.16 8.06 -11.12
C GLU A 645 -3.50 7.90 -10.44
N VAL A 646 -3.74 8.74 -9.43
CA VAL A 646 -4.95 8.70 -8.61
C VAL A 646 -5.41 10.13 -8.32
N GLU A 647 -6.72 10.34 -8.29
CA GLU A 647 -7.29 11.64 -7.89
C GLU A 647 -6.96 11.96 -6.43
N LEU A 648 -6.58 13.21 -6.17
CA LEU A 648 -6.18 13.77 -4.86
C LEU A 648 -7.32 13.89 -3.83
N SER A 649 -8.54 13.46 -4.14
CA SER A 649 -9.70 13.70 -3.28
C SER A 649 -9.72 12.76 -2.07
N ASN A 650 -9.91 13.33 -0.86
CA ASN A 650 -10.01 12.59 0.41
C ASN A 650 -11.40 12.63 1.02
N ASP A 651 -12.42 12.89 0.20
CA ASP A 651 -13.81 12.87 0.68
C ASP A 651 -14.26 11.45 1.06
N VAL A 652 -13.41 10.45 0.80
CA VAL A 652 -13.66 9.02 0.99
C VAL A 652 -12.45 8.42 1.72
N TYR A 653 -12.70 7.60 2.75
CA TYR A 653 -11.65 6.90 3.49
C TYR A 653 -10.92 5.83 2.65
N GLY A 654 -11.64 5.12 1.78
CA GLY A 654 -11.05 4.08 0.93
C GLY A 654 -11.69 3.99 -0.45
N ARG A 655 -10.88 3.87 -1.51
CA ARG A 655 -11.36 3.67 -2.89
C ARG A 655 -10.72 2.45 -3.54
N ILE A 656 -11.51 1.70 -4.31
CA ILE A 656 -11.04 0.55 -5.09
C ILE A 656 -11.57 0.70 -6.52
N GLU A 657 -10.66 0.62 -7.47
CA GLU A 657 -10.98 0.69 -8.89
C GLU A 657 -10.99 -0.70 -9.53
N GLY A 658 -11.84 -0.88 -10.55
CA GLY A 658 -11.86 -2.11 -11.34
C GLY A 658 -12.47 -3.34 -10.65
N ILE A 659 -13.38 -3.15 -9.68
CA ILE A 659 -14.08 -4.28 -9.03
C ILE A 659 -14.91 -5.06 -10.07
N PRO A 660 -14.66 -6.36 -10.28
CA PRO A 660 -15.49 -7.21 -11.12
C PRO A 660 -16.92 -7.31 -10.57
N SER A 661 -17.93 -7.35 -11.45
CA SER A 661 -19.35 -7.45 -11.05
C SER A 661 -19.62 -8.62 -10.10
N ALA A 662 -18.94 -9.75 -10.29
CA ALA A 662 -19.05 -10.93 -9.44
C ALA A 662 -18.58 -10.72 -7.98
N LEU A 663 -17.82 -9.66 -7.69
CA LEU A 663 -17.32 -9.33 -6.35
C LEU A 663 -18.01 -8.12 -5.72
N GLN A 664 -18.90 -7.43 -6.45
CA GLN A 664 -19.56 -6.21 -5.96
C GLN A 664 -20.41 -6.44 -4.70
N THR A 665 -21.09 -7.57 -4.56
CA THR A 665 -21.87 -7.85 -3.34
C THR A 665 -20.97 -7.94 -2.11
N LEU A 666 -19.80 -8.55 -2.26
CA LEU A 666 -18.81 -8.69 -1.19
C LEU A 666 -18.16 -7.34 -0.85
N LEU A 667 -17.68 -6.62 -1.87
CA LEU A 667 -16.82 -5.45 -1.74
C LEU A 667 -17.56 -4.11 -1.77
N GLY A 668 -18.85 -4.09 -2.12
CA GLY A 668 -19.64 -2.89 -2.37
C GLY A 668 -19.31 -2.24 -3.71
N ASN A 669 -19.58 -0.93 -3.80
CA ASN A 669 -19.28 -0.09 -4.95
C ASN A 669 -17.79 0.34 -5.04
N GLY A 670 -16.96 -0.07 -4.08
CA GLY A 670 -15.55 0.32 -4.03
C GLY A 670 -15.31 1.75 -3.53
N GLN A 671 -16.30 2.43 -2.95
CA GLN A 671 -16.13 3.74 -2.30
C GLN A 671 -16.58 3.66 -0.84
N TYR A 672 -15.62 3.72 0.08
CA TYR A 672 -15.82 3.63 1.51
C TYR A 672 -15.74 5.02 2.12
N GLN A 673 -16.89 5.68 2.27
CA GLN A 673 -16.94 7.08 2.69
C GLN A 673 -16.34 7.26 4.08
N GLN A 674 -16.67 6.36 5.00
CA GLN A 674 -16.21 6.41 6.38
C GLN A 674 -15.36 5.19 6.74
N ARG A 675 -14.54 5.34 7.78
CA ARG A 675 -13.75 4.24 8.36
C ARG A 675 -14.61 3.00 8.68
N GLN A 676 -15.84 3.21 9.17
CA GLN A 676 -16.78 2.13 9.50
C GLN A 676 -17.20 1.30 8.27
N ASP A 677 -17.29 1.92 7.09
CA ASP A 677 -17.61 1.19 5.85
C ASP A 677 -16.48 0.24 5.48
N ALA A 678 -15.23 0.72 5.58
CA ALA A 678 -14.04 -0.09 5.38
C ALA A 678 -13.93 -1.23 6.41
N GLU A 679 -14.29 -0.99 7.68
CA GLU A 679 -14.30 -2.01 8.74
C GLU A 679 -15.27 -3.16 8.42
N LYS A 680 -16.48 -2.84 7.91
CA LYS A 680 -17.45 -3.87 7.48
C LYS A 680 -16.89 -4.74 6.35
N ILE A 681 -16.23 -4.13 5.37
CA ILE A 681 -15.60 -4.88 4.27
C ILE A 681 -14.45 -5.74 4.79
N LEU A 682 -13.63 -5.20 5.70
CA LEU A 682 -12.55 -5.97 6.30
C LEU A 682 -13.09 -7.21 7.04
N GLU A 683 -14.16 -7.05 7.82
CA GLU A 683 -14.82 -8.15 8.53
C GLU A 683 -15.35 -9.23 7.58
N ARG A 684 -15.99 -8.83 6.48
CA ARG A 684 -16.44 -9.79 5.44
C ARG A 684 -15.25 -10.58 4.87
N LEU A 685 -14.15 -9.91 4.57
CA LEU A 685 -12.92 -10.56 4.09
C LEU A 685 -12.27 -11.45 5.15
N ARG A 686 -12.32 -11.07 6.45
CA ARG A 686 -11.88 -11.93 7.58
C ARG A 686 -12.68 -13.22 7.60
N CYS A 687 -14.00 -13.12 7.48
CA CYS A 687 -14.90 -14.27 7.50
C CYS A 687 -14.61 -15.21 6.33
N ILE A 688 -14.53 -14.71 5.10
CA ILE A 688 -14.21 -15.55 3.93
C ILE A 688 -12.83 -16.22 4.05
N GLY A 689 -11.84 -15.49 4.54
CA GLY A 689 -10.51 -16.03 4.80
C GLY A 689 -10.49 -17.20 5.79
N LYS A 690 -11.16 -17.03 6.93
CA LYS A 690 -11.34 -18.08 7.94
C LYS A 690 -12.11 -19.29 7.38
N LEU A 691 -13.14 -19.03 6.58
CA LEU A 691 -13.93 -20.08 5.94
C LEU A 691 -13.07 -20.90 4.96
N ALA A 692 -12.34 -20.24 4.07
CA ALA A 692 -11.47 -20.91 3.09
C ALA A 692 -10.41 -21.78 3.77
N THR A 693 -9.70 -21.24 4.77
CA THR A 693 -8.67 -21.97 5.51
C THR A 693 -9.22 -23.08 6.41
N SER A 694 -10.51 -23.07 6.73
CA SER A 694 -11.17 -24.12 7.53
C SER A 694 -11.55 -25.35 6.72
N VAL A 695 -11.79 -25.19 5.41
CA VAL A 695 -12.31 -26.27 4.54
C VAL A 695 -11.33 -26.70 3.43
N ALA A 696 -10.36 -25.86 3.09
CA ALA A 696 -9.38 -26.12 2.03
C ALA A 696 -7.95 -26.26 2.58
N SER A 697 -7.15 -27.12 1.94
CA SER A 697 -5.70 -27.15 2.14
C SER A 697 -5.04 -25.86 1.65
N ILE A 698 -3.84 -25.56 2.17
CA ILE A 698 -3.08 -24.33 1.87
C ILE A 698 -2.91 -24.13 0.36
N GLN A 699 -2.64 -25.20 -0.39
CA GLN A 699 -2.42 -25.14 -1.84
C GLN A 699 -3.67 -24.77 -2.64
N LYS A 700 -4.86 -25.00 -2.10
CA LYS A 700 -6.15 -24.74 -2.76
C LYS A 700 -6.98 -23.66 -2.07
N ALA A 701 -6.42 -23.04 -1.03
CA ALA A 701 -7.10 -22.00 -0.25
C ALA A 701 -7.50 -20.81 -1.13
N ASP A 702 -6.64 -20.46 -2.10
CA ASP A 702 -6.87 -19.39 -3.08
C ASP A 702 -8.07 -19.66 -4.00
N ASP A 703 -8.17 -20.88 -4.53
CA ASP A 703 -9.33 -21.31 -5.34
C ASP A 703 -10.62 -21.28 -4.51
N CYS A 704 -10.55 -21.77 -3.27
CA CYS A 704 -11.68 -21.78 -2.34
C CYS A 704 -12.12 -20.35 -1.97
N LEU A 705 -11.16 -19.47 -1.70
CA LEU A 705 -11.41 -18.06 -1.41
C LEU A 705 -12.11 -17.36 -2.58
N TYR A 706 -11.67 -17.62 -3.81
CA TYR A 706 -12.31 -17.08 -5.01
C TYR A 706 -13.73 -17.61 -5.20
N ASP A 707 -13.95 -18.92 -5.02
CA ASP A 707 -15.29 -19.52 -5.10
C ASP A 707 -16.26 -18.95 -4.06
N LEU A 708 -15.80 -18.79 -2.82
CA LEU A 708 -16.59 -18.20 -1.74
C LEU A 708 -16.93 -16.74 -2.03
N ALA A 709 -15.96 -15.96 -2.49
CA ALA A 709 -16.17 -14.55 -2.84
C ALA A 709 -17.22 -14.36 -3.94
N ARG A 710 -17.24 -15.25 -4.95
CA ARG A 710 -18.26 -15.26 -6.00
C ARG A 710 -19.65 -15.67 -5.50
N ALA A 711 -19.70 -16.61 -4.56
CA ALA A 711 -20.96 -17.09 -4.00
C ALA A 711 -21.69 -16.00 -3.17
N CYS A 712 -20.99 -14.93 -2.76
CA CYS A 712 -21.62 -13.80 -2.06
C CYS A 712 -22.72 -13.09 -2.88
N VAL A 713 -22.75 -13.24 -4.21
CA VAL A 713 -23.84 -12.71 -5.05
C VAL A 713 -25.20 -13.33 -4.65
N ARG A 714 -25.19 -14.60 -4.22
CA ARG A 714 -26.34 -15.29 -3.65
C ARG A 714 -25.89 -15.93 -2.34
N PRO A 715 -25.88 -15.20 -1.20
CA PRO A 715 -25.15 -15.62 0.00
C PRO A 715 -25.54 -17.00 0.54
N ILE A 716 -26.78 -17.46 0.30
CA ILE A 716 -27.22 -18.83 0.64
C ILE A 716 -26.36 -19.92 -0.03
N GLU A 717 -25.78 -19.67 -1.21
CA GLU A 717 -24.89 -20.61 -1.91
C GLU A 717 -23.57 -20.86 -1.17
N LEU A 718 -23.21 -20.03 -0.19
CA LEU A 718 -22.04 -20.25 0.67
C LEU A 718 -22.10 -21.63 1.36
N TYR A 719 -23.28 -22.07 1.80
CA TYR A 719 -23.47 -23.41 2.38
C TYR A 719 -23.03 -24.51 1.42
N TYR A 720 -23.44 -24.39 0.15
CA TYR A 720 -23.09 -25.37 -0.88
C TYR A 720 -21.61 -25.35 -1.21
N VAL A 721 -21.00 -24.16 -1.37
CA VAL A 721 -19.57 -24.04 -1.69
C VAL A 721 -18.72 -24.64 -0.57
N LEU A 722 -19.04 -24.36 0.70
CA LEU A 722 -18.33 -24.91 1.85
C LEU A 722 -18.45 -26.44 1.94
N LEU A 723 -19.65 -26.98 1.74
CA LEU A 723 -19.87 -28.43 1.74
C LEU A 723 -19.13 -29.10 0.56
N ARG A 724 -19.19 -28.51 -0.64
CA ARG A 724 -18.50 -29.01 -1.83
C ARG A 724 -16.99 -29.08 -1.61
N TRP A 725 -16.39 -28.03 -1.05
CA TRP A 725 -14.97 -27.99 -0.74
C TRP A 725 -14.57 -28.99 0.34
N THR A 726 -15.38 -29.11 1.39
CA THR A 726 -15.17 -30.10 2.45
C THR A 726 -15.13 -31.53 1.90
N LEU A 727 -16.07 -31.87 1.01
CA LEU A 727 -16.14 -33.20 0.37
C LEU A 727 -15.06 -33.42 -0.70
N ARG A 728 -14.49 -32.35 -1.27
CA ARG A 728 -13.39 -32.45 -2.23
C ARG A 728 -12.05 -32.75 -1.54
N GLU A 729 -11.86 -32.25 -0.33
CA GLU A 729 -10.62 -32.41 0.43
C GLU A 729 -10.63 -33.64 1.34
N GLN A 730 -11.80 -34.16 1.70
CA GLN A 730 -11.95 -35.28 2.64
C GLN A 730 -13.02 -36.27 2.15
N ASP A 731 -12.67 -37.56 2.06
CA ASP A 731 -13.60 -38.62 1.64
C ASP A 731 -14.69 -38.90 2.69
N GLU A 732 -14.33 -38.93 3.97
CA GLU A 732 -15.26 -39.05 5.11
C GLU A 732 -15.03 -37.92 6.13
N PRO A 733 -15.52 -36.69 5.86
CA PRO A 733 -15.26 -35.54 6.71
C PRO A 733 -16.00 -35.63 8.05
N ASN A 734 -15.33 -35.24 9.13
CA ASN A 734 -16.00 -34.99 10.41
C ASN A 734 -16.71 -33.63 10.36
N LEU A 735 -17.93 -33.65 9.82
CA LEU A 735 -18.75 -32.45 9.63
C LEU A 735 -18.93 -31.66 10.94
N SER A 736 -19.03 -32.32 12.09
CA SER A 736 -19.26 -31.64 13.38
C SER A 736 -18.07 -30.80 13.85
N VAL A 737 -16.85 -31.22 13.50
CA VAL A 737 -15.61 -30.45 13.78
C VAL A 737 -15.46 -29.31 12.79
N ILE A 738 -15.61 -29.57 11.49
CA ILE A 738 -15.51 -28.55 10.45
C ILE A 738 -16.54 -27.46 10.69
N TRP A 739 -17.77 -27.87 11.03
CA TRP A 739 -18.84 -27.01 11.49
C TRP A 739 -18.43 -26.01 12.56
N SER A 740 -17.81 -26.52 13.64
CA SER A 740 -17.45 -25.68 14.79
C SER A 740 -16.51 -24.54 14.41
N ARG A 741 -15.76 -24.71 13.31
CA ARG A 741 -14.82 -23.72 12.79
C ARG A 741 -15.49 -22.73 11.85
N ILE A 742 -16.48 -23.18 11.06
CA ILE A 742 -17.13 -22.34 10.03
C ILE A 742 -18.38 -21.60 10.52
N CYS A 743 -19.01 -22.04 11.62
CA CYS A 743 -20.31 -21.52 12.06
C CYS A 743 -20.29 -20.02 12.35
N GLU A 744 -19.38 -19.56 13.21
CA GLU A 744 -19.26 -18.14 13.56
C GLU A 744 -18.96 -17.25 12.33
N PRO A 745 -17.90 -17.50 11.55
CA PRO A 745 -17.60 -16.64 10.41
C PRO A 745 -18.67 -16.68 9.32
N LEU A 746 -19.37 -17.81 9.14
CA LEU A 746 -20.48 -17.88 8.17
C LEU A 746 -21.69 -17.07 8.63
N ASN A 747 -22.08 -17.18 9.91
CA ASN A 747 -23.22 -16.43 10.45
C ASN A 747 -22.99 -14.92 10.37
N THR A 748 -21.82 -14.44 10.81
CA THR A 748 -21.45 -13.01 10.69
C THR A 748 -21.51 -12.53 9.24
N LEU A 749 -21.04 -13.35 8.29
CA LEU A 749 -21.06 -13.00 6.87
C LEU A 749 -22.50 -12.94 6.31
N LEU A 750 -23.35 -13.91 6.67
CA LEU A 750 -24.75 -13.95 6.25
C LEU A 750 -25.56 -12.79 6.84
N GLU A 751 -25.40 -12.48 8.12
CA GLU A 751 -26.03 -11.32 8.77
C GLU A 751 -25.62 -10.00 8.09
N SER A 752 -24.37 -9.90 7.65
CA SER A 752 -23.86 -8.72 6.94
C SER A 752 -24.46 -8.54 5.55
N PHE A 753 -24.85 -9.62 4.86
CA PHE A 753 -25.42 -9.56 3.51
C PHE A 753 -26.95 -9.58 3.49
N MET A 754 -27.56 -10.18 4.51
CA MET A 754 -28.99 -10.49 4.53
C MET A 754 -29.60 -10.13 5.89
N PRO A 755 -29.62 -8.84 6.28
CA PRO A 755 -30.20 -8.42 7.55
C PRO A 755 -31.71 -8.69 7.60
N ASP A 756 -32.42 -8.59 6.46
CA ASP A 756 -33.89 -8.70 6.39
C ASP A 756 -34.41 -9.72 5.35
N GLU A 757 -33.61 -10.08 4.33
CA GLU A 757 -34.04 -10.97 3.24
C GLU A 757 -33.74 -12.44 3.59
N ASN A 758 -34.75 -13.31 3.54
CA ASN A 758 -34.77 -14.74 3.90
C ASN A 758 -34.96 -15.13 5.37
N LEU A 759 -35.57 -14.27 6.19
CA LEU A 759 -36.10 -14.70 7.50
C LEU A 759 -36.95 -15.98 7.37
N LEU A 760 -37.83 -16.08 6.36
CA LEU A 760 -38.71 -17.24 6.18
C LEU A 760 -37.99 -18.51 5.69
N LEU A 761 -37.11 -18.42 4.69
CA LEU A 761 -36.36 -19.58 4.18
C LEU A 761 -35.49 -20.18 5.28
N THR A 762 -34.70 -19.33 5.95
CA THR A 762 -33.79 -19.77 7.02
C THR A 762 -34.60 -20.26 8.22
N LYS A 763 -35.70 -19.61 8.58
CA LYS A 763 -36.61 -20.05 9.64
C LYS A 763 -37.18 -21.44 9.36
N TYR A 764 -37.77 -21.68 8.20
CA TYR A 764 -38.37 -22.99 7.89
C TYR A 764 -37.33 -24.10 7.83
N LEU A 765 -36.15 -23.85 7.28
CA LEU A 765 -35.06 -24.83 7.28
C LEU A 765 -34.53 -25.13 8.68
N ARG A 766 -34.37 -24.10 9.53
CA ARG A 766 -33.92 -24.25 10.92
C ARG A 766 -34.96 -24.98 11.77
N GLU A 767 -36.24 -24.63 11.67
CA GLU A 767 -37.33 -25.32 12.35
C GLU A 767 -37.45 -26.79 11.89
N ALA A 768 -37.33 -27.04 10.58
CA ALA A 768 -37.35 -28.41 10.06
C ALA A 768 -36.13 -29.21 10.56
N ALA A 769 -34.95 -28.61 10.60
CA ALA A 769 -33.76 -29.22 11.16
C ALA A 769 -33.89 -29.54 12.66
N GLN A 770 -34.49 -28.64 13.45
CA GLN A 770 -34.77 -28.83 14.86
C GLN A 770 -35.69 -30.02 15.10
N VAL A 771 -36.83 -30.07 14.40
CA VAL A 771 -37.78 -31.20 14.48
C VAL A 771 -37.10 -32.51 14.05
N ALA A 772 -36.23 -32.46 13.04
CA ALA A 772 -35.47 -33.63 12.61
C ALA A 772 -34.45 -34.10 13.67
N ALA A 773 -33.80 -33.17 14.37
CA ALA A 773 -32.86 -33.46 15.44
C ALA A 773 -33.56 -34.10 16.65
N GLU A 774 -34.60 -33.46 17.18
CA GLU A 774 -35.42 -33.96 18.30
C GLU A 774 -36.09 -35.30 17.97
N GLY A 775 -36.63 -35.41 16.76
CA GLY A 775 -37.34 -36.58 16.28
C GLY A 775 -36.44 -37.70 15.77
N LYS A 776 -35.11 -37.54 15.78
CA LYS A 776 -34.17 -38.52 15.17
C LYS A 776 -34.55 -38.92 13.75
N ILE A 777 -34.97 -37.94 12.94
CA ILE A 777 -35.49 -38.11 11.58
C ILE A 777 -34.30 -38.12 10.60
N TRP A 778 -33.69 -39.28 10.44
CA TRP A 778 -32.61 -39.57 9.48
C TRP A 778 -32.49 -41.07 9.27
N GLY A 779 -31.69 -41.50 8.30
CA GLY A 779 -31.47 -42.90 7.94
C GLY A 779 -30.79 -43.77 9.00
N SER A 780 -30.16 -44.85 8.56
CA SER A 780 -29.59 -45.90 9.43
C SER A 780 -28.21 -45.56 10.03
N SER A 781 -27.59 -44.45 9.60
CA SER A 781 -26.25 -44.07 10.07
C SER A 781 -26.14 -42.56 10.25
N PHE A 782 -25.02 -42.11 10.83
CA PHE A 782 -24.62 -40.70 10.89
C PHE A 782 -23.82 -40.26 9.65
N LYS A 783 -23.74 -41.07 8.59
CA LYS A 783 -23.13 -40.62 7.33
C LYS A 783 -24.02 -39.57 6.66
N ARG A 784 -23.41 -38.61 5.95
CA ARG A 784 -24.12 -37.51 5.25
C ARG A 784 -25.35 -37.98 4.47
N THR A 785 -25.21 -39.06 3.68
CA THR A 785 -26.30 -39.58 2.84
C THR A 785 -27.51 -40.03 3.66
N ALA A 786 -27.30 -40.64 4.83
CA ALA A 786 -28.37 -41.01 5.74
C ALA A 786 -28.97 -39.78 6.45
N GLN A 787 -28.16 -38.76 6.73
CA GLN A 787 -28.64 -37.51 7.32
C GLN A 787 -29.49 -36.68 6.35
N ALA A 788 -29.11 -36.63 5.08
CA ALA A 788 -29.85 -35.92 4.03
C ALA A 788 -31.07 -36.70 3.50
N GLU A 789 -31.15 -38.02 3.74
CA GLU A 789 -32.22 -38.91 3.27
C GLU A 789 -33.65 -38.32 3.33
N PRO A 790 -34.14 -37.76 4.45
CA PRO A 790 -35.50 -37.19 4.51
C PRO A 790 -35.67 -35.97 3.61
N PHE A 791 -34.64 -35.12 3.53
CA PHE A 791 -34.65 -33.93 2.70
C PHE A 791 -34.52 -34.28 1.21
N THR A 792 -33.72 -35.28 0.87
CA THR A 792 -33.61 -35.81 -0.50
C THR A 792 -34.92 -36.46 -0.95
N ALA A 793 -35.63 -37.15 -0.06
CA ALA A 793 -36.96 -37.71 -0.35
C ALA A 793 -37.97 -36.60 -0.67
N PHE A 794 -37.92 -35.48 0.06
CA PHE A 794 -38.70 -34.28 -0.24
C PHE A 794 -38.36 -33.67 -1.61
N ILE A 795 -37.08 -33.48 -1.93
CA ILE A 795 -36.65 -33.00 -3.26
C ILE A 795 -37.15 -33.94 -4.37
N ALA A 796 -37.07 -35.25 -4.16
CA ALA A 796 -37.54 -36.25 -5.12
C ALA A 796 -39.06 -36.16 -5.32
N ALA A 797 -39.83 -35.96 -4.25
CA ALA A 797 -41.27 -35.76 -4.31
C ALA A 797 -41.65 -34.54 -5.14
N ILE A 798 -41.00 -33.38 -4.92
CA ILE A 798 -41.20 -32.16 -5.73
C ILE A 798 -40.83 -32.40 -7.19
N ARG A 799 -39.69 -33.04 -7.47
CA ARG A 799 -39.28 -33.36 -8.85
C ARG A 799 -40.29 -34.22 -9.58
N SER A 800 -40.95 -35.13 -8.87
CA SER A 800 -41.98 -36.03 -9.41
C SER A 800 -43.39 -35.43 -9.38
N GLN A 801 -43.55 -34.17 -8.99
CA GLN A 801 -44.86 -33.51 -8.89
C GLN A 801 -45.55 -33.51 -10.26
N LYS A 802 -46.76 -34.09 -10.28
CA LYS A 802 -47.62 -34.08 -11.46
C LYS A 802 -48.67 -32.98 -11.30
N ALA A 803 -48.92 -32.21 -12.37
CA ALA A 803 -49.81 -31.04 -12.33
C ALA A 803 -51.24 -31.34 -11.85
N TYR A 804 -51.73 -32.58 -12.02
CA TYR A 804 -53.07 -33.00 -11.62
C TYR A 804 -53.17 -33.49 -10.15
N LEU A 805 -52.05 -33.64 -9.44
CA LEU A 805 -52.03 -34.06 -8.03
C LEU A 805 -51.84 -32.85 -7.13
N GLY A 806 -52.78 -32.63 -6.22
CA GLY A 806 -52.66 -31.59 -5.19
C GLY A 806 -51.49 -31.86 -4.24
N LEU A 807 -50.92 -30.78 -3.69
CA LEU A 807 -49.80 -30.88 -2.74
C LEU A 807 -50.16 -31.72 -1.51
N ASP A 808 -51.41 -31.64 -1.02
CA ASP A 808 -51.89 -32.45 0.10
C ASP A 808 -51.67 -33.95 -0.11
N VAL A 809 -51.90 -34.44 -1.33
CA VAL A 809 -51.72 -35.86 -1.68
C VAL A 809 -50.25 -36.24 -1.68
N ILE A 810 -49.38 -35.37 -2.21
CA ILE A 810 -47.94 -35.61 -2.30
C ILE A 810 -47.31 -35.64 -0.91
N PHE A 811 -47.62 -34.66 -0.05
CA PHE A 811 -47.07 -34.59 1.30
C PHE A 811 -47.63 -35.69 2.22
N ALA A 812 -48.91 -36.04 2.11
CA ALA A 812 -49.47 -37.17 2.87
C ALA A 812 -48.76 -38.49 2.51
N ALA A 813 -48.51 -38.73 1.22
CA ALA A 813 -47.74 -39.90 0.77
C ALA A 813 -46.30 -39.88 1.29
N LEU A 814 -45.63 -38.73 1.26
CA LEU A 814 -44.26 -38.56 1.74
C LEU A 814 -44.13 -38.85 3.25
N VAL A 815 -45.07 -38.34 4.06
CA VAL A 815 -45.14 -38.61 5.51
C VAL A 815 -45.27 -40.11 5.77
N GLN A 816 -46.22 -40.80 5.11
CA GLN A 816 -46.44 -42.23 5.30
C GLN A 816 -45.25 -43.08 4.86
N GLN A 817 -44.66 -42.75 3.72
CA GLN A 817 -43.49 -43.46 3.17
C GLN A 817 -42.29 -43.34 4.12
N TYR A 818 -42.00 -42.13 4.61
CA TYR A 818 -40.85 -41.93 5.47
C TYR A 818 -41.06 -42.48 6.89
N HIS A 819 -42.29 -42.42 7.43
CA HIS A 819 -42.63 -43.10 8.69
C HIS A 819 -42.38 -44.61 8.59
N THR A 820 -42.88 -45.25 7.52
CA THR A 820 -42.66 -46.68 7.27
C THR A 820 -41.17 -47.02 7.08
N ARG A 821 -40.42 -46.11 6.44
CA ARG A 821 -38.97 -46.24 6.29
C ARG A 821 -38.25 -46.21 7.64
N LEU A 822 -38.61 -45.27 8.53
CA LEU A 822 -38.05 -45.18 9.87
C LEU A 822 -38.40 -46.41 10.73
N ASP A 823 -39.63 -46.90 10.64
CA ASP A 823 -40.09 -48.11 11.36
C ASP A 823 -39.21 -49.33 11.04
N ARG A 824 -38.86 -49.50 9.77
CA ARG A 824 -38.02 -50.61 9.29
C ARG A 824 -36.57 -50.56 9.75
N ILE A 825 -36.03 -49.39 10.07
CA ILE A 825 -34.60 -49.20 10.37
C ILE A 825 -34.32 -48.97 11.86
N ARG A 826 -35.34 -48.98 12.72
CA ARG A 826 -35.21 -48.79 14.16
C ARG A 826 -35.51 -50.10 14.88
N GLU A 827 -34.67 -50.48 15.83
CA GLU A 827 -34.76 -51.78 16.52
C GLU A 827 -36.05 -51.98 17.32
N HIS A 828 -36.68 -50.90 17.79
CA HIS A 828 -37.89 -50.94 18.62
C HIS A 828 -39.16 -50.45 17.88
N GLY A 829 -39.12 -50.32 16.55
CA GLY A 829 -40.20 -49.72 15.76
C GLY A 829 -40.40 -48.23 16.08
N VAL A 830 -41.30 -47.56 15.36
CA VAL A 830 -41.65 -46.16 15.58
C VAL A 830 -43.15 -46.00 15.85
N GLY A 831 -43.50 -45.37 16.98
CA GLY A 831 -44.89 -45.17 17.41
C GLY A 831 -45.53 -43.88 16.88
N ALA A 832 -46.78 -43.64 17.29
CA ALA A 832 -47.60 -42.48 16.85
C ALA A 832 -46.91 -41.11 17.06
N THR A 833 -46.13 -40.94 18.12
CA THR A 833 -45.35 -39.71 18.34
C THR A 833 -44.36 -39.44 17.21
N LYS A 834 -43.75 -40.48 16.62
CA LYS A 834 -42.83 -40.33 15.49
C LYS A 834 -43.57 -39.92 14.22
N TYR A 835 -44.78 -40.47 14.01
CA TYR A 835 -45.64 -40.08 12.90
C TYR A 835 -45.94 -38.58 12.93
N GLU A 836 -46.34 -38.03 14.09
CA GLU A 836 -46.59 -36.59 14.24
C GLU A 836 -45.31 -35.75 14.06
N GLN A 837 -44.15 -36.23 14.50
CA GLN A 837 -42.86 -35.57 14.26
C GLN A 837 -42.50 -35.52 12.76
N VAL A 838 -42.70 -36.62 12.02
CA VAL A 838 -42.48 -36.70 10.57
C VAL A 838 -43.46 -35.80 9.82
N LYS A 839 -44.72 -35.77 10.25
CA LYS A 839 -45.74 -34.88 9.71
C LYS A 839 -45.36 -33.41 9.89
N ARG A 840 -45.01 -33.00 11.12
CA ARG A 840 -44.55 -31.63 11.42
C ARG A 840 -43.31 -31.24 10.62
N TYR A 841 -42.36 -32.16 10.45
CA TYR A 841 -41.16 -31.94 9.64
C TYR A 841 -41.51 -31.59 8.18
N TYR A 842 -42.34 -32.42 7.53
CA TYR A 842 -42.71 -32.18 6.13
C TYR A 842 -43.71 -31.03 5.94
N GLU A 843 -44.52 -30.69 6.96
CA GLU A 843 -45.35 -29.48 6.94
C GLU A 843 -44.50 -28.19 6.91
N LEU A 844 -43.37 -28.16 7.61
CA LEU A 844 -42.43 -27.04 7.56
C LEU A 844 -41.76 -26.92 6.18
N LEU A 845 -41.36 -28.05 5.60
CA LEU A 845 -40.81 -28.09 4.25
C LEU A 845 -41.85 -27.74 3.17
N ARG A 846 -43.13 -28.06 3.41
CA ARG A 846 -44.24 -27.62 2.59
C ARG A 846 -44.39 -26.10 2.61
N LYS A 847 -44.38 -25.48 3.80
CA LYS A 847 -44.44 -24.02 3.93
C LYS A 847 -43.27 -23.35 3.23
N LEU A 848 -42.06 -23.90 3.35
CA LEU A 848 -40.91 -23.44 2.58
C LEU A 848 -41.20 -23.45 1.07
N TYR A 849 -41.75 -24.54 0.54
CA TYR A 849 -42.07 -24.67 -0.88
C TYR A 849 -43.20 -23.73 -1.35
N GLU A 850 -44.27 -23.61 -0.56
CA GLU A 850 -45.45 -22.81 -0.90
C GLU A 850 -45.18 -21.31 -0.73
N GLU A 851 -44.62 -20.89 0.41
CA GLU A 851 -44.49 -19.47 0.78
C GLU A 851 -43.24 -18.81 0.18
N VAL A 852 -42.11 -19.53 0.12
CA VAL A 852 -40.85 -18.95 -0.40
C VAL A 852 -40.71 -19.18 -1.91
N TYR A 853 -41.04 -20.38 -2.39
CA TYR A 853 -40.87 -20.76 -3.79
C TYR A 853 -42.18 -20.69 -4.61
N SER A 854 -43.28 -20.24 -4.00
CA SER A 854 -44.59 -20.08 -4.66
C SER A 854 -45.11 -21.37 -5.30
N ALA A 855 -44.79 -22.54 -4.71
CA ALA A 855 -45.11 -23.87 -5.22
C ALA A 855 -44.62 -24.12 -6.67
N ARG A 856 -43.50 -23.51 -7.07
CA ARG A 856 -42.88 -23.67 -8.39
C ARG A 856 -41.72 -24.68 -8.35
N PRO A 857 -41.87 -25.90 -8.93
CA PRO A 857 -40.82 -26.91 -8.89
C PRO A 857 -39.51 -26.42 -9.51
N GLU A 858 -39.58 -25.67 -10.61
CA GLU A 858 -38.41 -25.20 -11.35
C GLU A 858 -37.52 -24.26 -10.52
N LYS A 859 -38.13 -23.36 -9.73
CA LYS A 859 -37.41 -22.43 -8.84
C LYS A 859 -36.82 -23.14 -7.63
N PHE A 860 -37.55 -24.11 -7.07
CA PHE A 860 -37.06 -24.88 -5.92
C PHE A 860 -35.89 -25.79 -6.33
N LEU A 861 -36.02 -26.47 -7.48
CA LEU A 861 -35.02 -27.42 -7.96
C LEU A 861 -33.73 -26.75 -8.43
N SER A 862 -33.76 -25.48 -8.85
CA SER A 862 -32.53 -24.74 -9.14
C SER A 862 -31.65 -24.56 -7.90
N ASP A 863 -32.26 -24.49 -6.72
CA ASP A 863 -31.55 -24.30 -5.44
C ASP A 863 -31.36 -25.61 -4.65
N GLN A 864 -31.73 -26.78 -5.20
CA GLN A 864 -31.77 -28.06 -4.48
C GLN A 864 -30.49 -28.40 -3.71
N LYS A 865 -29.31 -28.17 -4.32
CA LYS A 865 -28.01 -28.48 -3.70
C LYS A 865 -27.67 -27.52 -2.57
N THR A 866 -28.08 -26.26 -2.73
CA THR A 866 -27.91 -25.21 -1.73
C THR A 866 -28.80 -25.44 -0.53
N LEU A 867 -30.07 -25.80 -0.78
CA LEU A 867 -31.02 -26.14 0.27
C LEU A 867 -30.61 -27.42 1.03
N GLU A 868 -30.12 -28.46 0.35
CA GLU A 868 -29.59 -29.66 1.02
C GLU A 868 -28.39 -29.32 1.91
N ALA A 869 -27.45 -28.51 1.41
CA ALA A 869 -26.29 -28.08 2.19
C ALA A 869 -26.68 -27.24 3.41
N ALA A 870 -27.61 -26.29 3.25
CA ALA A 870 -28.15 -25.47 4.34
C ALA A 870 -28.94 -26.32 5.36
N TYR A 871 -29.72 -27.30 4.90
CA TYR A 871 -30.43 -28.22 5.81
C TYR A 871 -29.46 -29.05 6.65
N LEU A 872 -28.45 -29.66 6.02
CA LEU A 872 -27.39 -30.39 6.73
C LEU A 872 -26.66 -29.47 7.71
N PHE A 873 -26.54 -28.18 7.35
CA PHE A 873 -26.00 -27.16 8.22
C PHE A 873 -26.87 -27.06 9.49
N PHE A 874 -28.11 -26.60 9.38
CA PHE A 874 -28.98 -26.40 10.54
C PHE A 874 -29.23 -27.68 11.36
N LEU A 875 -29.17 -28.86 10.75
CA LEU A 875 -29.32 -30.14 11.46
C LEU A 875 -28.20 -30.37 12.48
N GLU A 876 -26.95 -30.02 12.14
CA GLU A 876 -25.84 -30.10 13.08
C GLU A 876 -25.91 -29.02 14.17
N GLU A 877 -26.40 -27.81 13.83
CA GLU A 877 -26.66 -26.74 14.81
C GLU A 877 -27.65 -27.20 15.89
N ALA A 878 -28.81 -27.71 15.47
CA ALA A 878 -29.86 -28.23 16.35
C ALA A 878 -29.34 -29.36 17.27
N ARG A 879 -28.52 -30.26 16.75
CA ARG A 879 -27.92 -31.35 17.54
C ARG A 879 -26.97 -30.85 18.62
N LYS A 880 -26.24 -29.77 18.37
CA LYS A 880 -25.35 -29.19 19.39
C LYS A 880 -26.15 -28.55 20.52
N GLN A 881 -27.22 -27.82 20.19
CA GLN A 881 -28.14 -27.22 21.17
C GLN A 881 -28.75 -28.29 22.08
N LEU A 882 -29.26 -29.39 21.51
CA LEU A 882 -29.78 -30.51 22.30
C LEU A 882 -28.72 -31.18 23.19
N LYS A 883 -27.45 -31.25 22.73
CA LYS A 883 -26.34 -31.79 23.54
C LYS A 883 -25.94 -30.86 24.68
N SER A 884 -25.98 -29.53 24.50
CA SER A 884 -25.72 -28.58 25.58
C SER A 884 -26.82 -28.59 26.64
N GLU A 885 -28.10 -28.59 26.21
CA GLU A 885 -29.25 -28.67 27.12
C GLU A 885 -29.19 -29.94 27.99
N SER A 886 -28.88 -31.09 27.37
CA SER A 886 -28.71 -32.35 28.12
C SER A 886 -27.53 -32.37 29.10
N LYS A 887 -26.54 -31.49 28.92
CA LYS A 887 -25.38 -31.37 29.82
C LYS A 887 -25.67 -30.44 31.00
N ASP A 888 -26.35 -29.32 30.77
CA ASP A 888 -26.75 -28.40 31.85
C ASP A 888 -27.77 -29.06 32.79
N ASP A 889 -28.72 -29.84 32.25
CA ASP A 889 -29.66 -30.64 33.04
C ASP A 889 -28.96 -31.73 33.89
N SER A 890 -27.79 -32.20 33.45
CA SER A 890 -26.98 -33.20 34.18
C SER A 890 -26.09 -32.59 35.26
N VAL A 891 -25.81 -31.28 35.21
CA VAL A 891 -24.99 -30.57 36.20
C VAL A 891 -25.85 -30.08 37.37
N GLU A 892 -27.07 -29.59 37.11
CA GLU A 892 -28.02 -29.21 38.18
C GLU A 892 -28.45 -30.40 39.05
N THR A 893 -28.50 -31.61 38.49
CA THR A 893 -28.81 -32.84 39.24
C THR A 893 -27.66 -33.37 40.10
N THR A 894 -26.43 -32.87 39.95
CA THR A 894 -25.29 -33.25 40.83
C THR A 894 -25.05 -32.31 42.02
N THR A 895 -25.68 -31.14 42.07
CA THR A 895 -25.63 -30.23 43.23
C THR A 895 -26.73 -30.45 44.26
N THR A 896 -27.57 -31.48 44.07
CA THR A 896 -28.61 -31.89 45.02
C THR A 896 -28.51 -33.39 45.32
N VAL A 897 -27.46 -33.78 46.03
CA VAL A 897 -27.46 -34.99 46.87
C VAL A 897 -26.80 -34.66 48.19
#